data_AF-A0A933PYG4-F1
#
_entry.id   AF-A0A933PYG4-F1
#
_cell.length_a   1.000
_cell.length_b   1.000
_cell.length_c   1.000
_cell.angle_alpha   90.00
_cell.angle_beta   90.00
_cell.angle_gamma   90.00
#
_symmetry.space_group_name_H-M   'P 1'
#
loop_
_entity.id
_entity.type
_entity.pdbx_description
1 polymer ?
#
loop_
_entity_poly.entity_id
_entity_poly.type
_entity_poly.pdbx_seq_one_letter_code
_entity_poly.pdbx_strand_id
1 'polypeptide(L)'
;MKKSLFLIASFLTASGIVSASLLFHKNKNETYKRDNPSDRKAVNWNNKNTATNADGMPSFTWTYDISGPAAVRVVFTGLDTSLASNAGCAANRAVIDGDFASFTETMTFPVNLQPGTNTIELQIRFANKRIKSNTVLFVYQAIYVSSSGSDANSGLLPSAPKRTIDAALEKCPELGVTKIYTTAEIYSRGSGVLVGYDGLLITNHNTHLSGGWNSNFTLQNGITTVDIKKQLGRGITVLNVSNIRIENIAIRQGLLVTDYGAGVLMENVSNSVFTNLSVSDCLLSSGRGAGFYMSNNIQNRLHVNVYNNKNSCATLNDSGGGIYMTDSYGVIISGAVFSNTALNYGGGGGMCFKRCSNSTTSAAIYGNMTPNVGGGILLVNCYSNHIGGQIFANDANTGAVNGMGGGVGLQSSASNLITADVFANITRNSGGGIYCDNNALSNTISAAVYCNSNSNGNGGGIYIYDGGGCVVTGSIYSNRTAMDGGGLCIQQGNIHAVNADIYGNRAQNGGGMRLSGSSIREISGSVHGNTALFSGAAVYSVAGMHVYSNIIISNNTCTNGAMFWHFDAEQLTFKHSSIVDNTATNIFLIDVNRSGGSTAYLSLGISNSRISSSFAGATVFSLTNRASMTPDTLTGLMLVNNGIRTNSVANLYYRFESGALQTVIPKTVLSSLNVNFDSITNSSGNTNW
;
A
#
# COMPACT_ATOMS: atom_id res chain seq x y z
N MET A 1 2.44 59.69 27.66
CA MET A 1 2.00 59.18 26.35
C MET A 1 3.22 58.88 25.48
N LYS A 2 3.58 57.60 25.31
CA LYS A 2 4.58 57.15 24.33
C LYS A 2 4.00 57.37 22.92
N LYS A 3 4.61 58.23 22.11
CA LYS A 3 4.19 58.47 20.72
C LYS A 3 4.71 57.32 19.85
N SER A 4 3.84 56.38 19.52
CA SER A 4 4.12 55.28 18.59
C SER A 4 4.06 55.80 17.15
N LEU A 5 5.10 55.51 16.37
CA LEU A 5 5.17 55.74 14.92
C LEU A 5 4.66 54.47 14.23
N PHE A 6 3.59 54.56 13.43
CA PHE A 6 3.09 53.43 12.65
C PHE A 6 3.70 53.45 11.25
N LEU A 7 4.37 52.37 10.86
CA LEU A 7 4.79 52.10 9.48
C LEU A 7 3.99 50.90 8.97
N ILE A 8 3.25 51.08 7.88
CA ILE A 8 2.61 49.99 7.14
C ILE A 8 3.59 49.58 6.04
N ALA A 9 4.14 48.36 6.14
CA ALA A 9 4.89 47.74 5.05
C ALA A 9 4.14 46.48 4.60
N SER A 10 3.68 46.50 3.34
CA SER A 10 3.11 45.34 2.66
C SER A 10 4.23 44.50 2.06
N PHE A 11 4.33 43.22 2.43
CA PHE A 11 5.37 42.28 1.99
C PHE A 11 4.82 41.32 0.94
N LEU A 12 5.21 41.48 -0.32
CA LEU A 12 5.12 40.45 -1.36
C LEU A 12 6.05 40.85 -2.52
N THR A 13 7.07 40.05 -2.79
CA THR A 13 7.38 39.49 -4.13
C THR A 13 8.70 38.70 -4.11
N ALA A 14 8.75 37.68 -4.97
CA ALA A 14 9.90 36.82 -5.26
C ALA A 14 11.10 37.50 -5.96
N SER A 15 11.18 38.83 -5.93
CA SER A 15 12.16 39.62 -6.70
C SER A 15 13.09 40.49 -5.86
N GLY A 16 13.03 40.38 -4.52
CA GLY A 16 13.99 41.06 -3.63
C GLY A 16 13.90 42.60 -3.62
N ILE A 17 12.85 43.22 -4.16
CA ILE A 17 12.67 44.67 -4.09
C ILE A 17 11.74 45.01 -2.92
N VAL A 18 12.26 45.76 -1.94
CA VAL A 18 11.46 46.35 -0.86
C VAL A 18 11.54 47.86 -0.94
N SER A 19 10.42 48.53 -1.21
CA SER A 19 10.28 49.98 -1.11
C SER A 19 9.53 50.32 0.18
N ALA A 20 10.09 51.17 1.04
CA ALA A 20 9.41 51.71 2.21
C ALA A 20 9.46 53.24 2.16
N SER A 21 8.31 53.90 2.27
CA SER A 21 8.21 55.36 2.36
C SER A 21 7.72 55.76 3.75
N LEU A 22 8.41 56.70 4.40
CA LEU A 22 8.04 57.22 5.72
C LEU A 22 7.30 58.56 5.56
N LEU A 23 6.04 58.65 5.98
CA LEU A 23 5.29 59.92 5.99
C LEU A 23 5.32 60.54 7.40
N PHE A 24 5.91 61.72 7.57
CA PHE A 24 5.88 62.44 8.85
C PHE A 24 4.55 63.19 9.02
N HIS A 25 3.78 62.90 10.08
CA HIS A 25 2.69 63.77 10.54
C HIS A 25 3.18 64.64 11.70
N LYS A 26 3.24 65.96 11.50
CA LYS A 26 3.52 66.94 12.57
C LYS A 26 2.21 67.24 13.31
N ASN A 27 2.06 66.77 14.55
CA ASN A 27 0.91 67.12 15.39
C ASN A 27 0.95 68.62 15.74
N LYS A 28 -0.12 69.34 15.37
CA LYS A 28 -0.40 70.73 15.77
C LYS A 28 -0.52 70.80 17.29
N ASN A 29 0.36 71.55 17.95
CA ASN A 29 0.09 72.34 19.17
C ASN A 29 1.40 72.87 19.77
N GLU A 30 2.13 73.71 19.03
CA GLU A 30 3.04 74.69 19.62
C GLU A 30 2.98 75.95 18.74
N THR A 31 2.46 77.04 19.30
CA THR A 31 2.42 78.37 18.70
C THR A 31 3.83 78.98 18.73
N TYR A 32 4.47 79.09 17.57
CA TYR A 32 5.44 80.15 17.29
C TYR A 32 5.16 80.70 15.87
N LYS A 33 5.18 82.03 15.79
CA LYS A 33 4.92 82.84 14.60
C LYS A 33 5.97 82.57 13.50
N ARG A 34 5.47 82.58 12.26
CA ARG A 34 6.19 82.70 10.96
C ARG A 34 7.57 82.05 10.90
N ASP A 35 7.69 80.95 10.14
CA ASP A 35 8.73 80.86 9.12
C ASP A 35 8.43 79.82 8.03
N ASN A 36 8.69 80.28 6.80
CA ASN A 36 8.85 79.66 5.48
C ASN A 36 8.34 78.22 5.16
N PRO A 37 7.65 78.00 4.02
CA PRO A 37 7.32 76.66 3.49
C PRO A 37 8.52 75.73 3.25
N SER A 38 9.76 76.24 3.26
CA SER A 38 11.01 75.48 3.10
C SER A 38 11.40 74.61 4.29
N ASP A 39 10.74 74.72 5.45
CA ASP A 39 11.03 73.90 6.65
C ASP A 39 10.27 72.56 6.72
N ARG A 40 9.60 72.16 5.63
CA ARG A 40 9.08 70.80 5.49
C ARG A 40 10.23 69.84 5.16
N LYS A 41 10.95 69.38 6.18
CA LYS A 41 11.97 68.34 6.03
C LYS A 41 11.31 66.99 5.73
N ALA A 42 11.19 66.66 4.44
CA ALA A 42 10.89 65.30 3.99
C ALA A 42 12.21 64.51 3.93
N VAL A 43 12.32 63.44 4.72
CA VAL A 43 13.37 62.44 4.49
C VAL A 43 12.79 61.46 3.47
N ASN A 44 13.21 61.57 2.21
CA ASN A 44 12.84 60.60 1.19
C ASN A 44 13.71 59.34 1.36
N TRP A 45 13.07 58.22 1.65
CA TRP A 45 13.71 56.90 1.70
C TRP A 45 13.49 56.23 0.35
N ASN A 46 14.57 56.00 -0.39
CA ASN A 46 14.57 55.10 -1.54
C ASN A 46 15.50 53.94 -1.21
N ASN A 47 14.93 52.81 -0.80
CA ASN A 47 15.68 51.58 -0.67
C ASN A 47 15.71 50.91 -2.05
N LYS A 48 16.85 50.97 -2.73
CA LYS A 48 17.06 50.27 -4.00
C LYS A 48 18.02 49.11 -3.73
N ASN A 49 17.54 47.89 -3.91
CA ASN A 49 18.39 46.70 -3.95
C ASN A 49 19.05 46.69 -5.34
N THR A 50 20.23 47.30 -5.49
CA THR A 50 20.81 47.53 -6.84
C THR A 50 22.11 46.81 -7.15
N ALA A 51 22.73 46.08 -6.22
CA ALA A 51 23.91 45.30 -6.58
C ALA A 51 24.04 44.01 -5.77
N THR A 52 24.46 42.95 -6.43
CA THR A 52 25.09 41.80 -5.81
C THR A 52 26.60 42.01 -5.81
N ASN A 53 27.31 41.60 -4.75
CA ASN A 53 28.79 41.53 -4.81
C ASN A 53 29.24 40.41 -5.77
N ALA A 54 30.57 40.26 -5.97
CA ALA A 54 31.15 39.23 -6.84
C ALA A 54 30.74 37.78 -6.47
N ASP A 55 30.23 37.57 -5.25
CA ASP A 55 29.74 36.29 -4.73
C ASP A 55 28.20 36.17 -4.77
N GLY A 56 27.50 37.10 -5.43
CA GLY A 56 26.04 37.04 -5.59
C GLY A 56 25.23 37.39 -4.34
N MET A 57 25.85 37.92 -3.28
CA MET A 57 25.16 38.27 -2.03
C MET A 57 24.37 39.58 -2.16
N PRO A 58 23.23 39.75 -1.46
CA PRO A 58 22.51 41.03 -1.44
C PRO A 58 23.42 42.13 -0.87
N SER A 59 23.66 43.20 -1.63
CA SER A 59 24.23 44.43 -1.08
C SER A 59 23.12 45.41 -0.76
N PHE A 60 23.16 45.99 0.44
CA PHE A 60 22.18 46.99 0.84
C PHE A 60 22.72 48.36 0.47
N THR A 61 22.04 49.04 -0.45
CA THR A 61 22.33 50.43 -0.80
C THR A 61 21.34 51.33 -0.06
N TRP A 62 21.84 52.10 0.90
CA TRP A 62 21.05 53.11 1.60
C TRP A 62 21.43 54.50 1.06
N THR A 63 20.43 55.20 0.54
CA THR A 63 20.53 56.62 0.21
C THR A 63 19.73 57.40 1.24
N TYR A 64 20.40 58.30 1.96
CA TYR A 64 19.75 59.24 2.87
C TYR A 64 19.93 60.66 2.35
N ASP A 65 18.94 61.50 2.62
CA ASP A 65 19.02 62.93 2.38
C ASP A 65 18.87 63.66 3.72
N ILE A 66 19.95 64.28 4.19
CA ILE A 66 20.02 64.91 5.50
C ILE A 66 20.40 66.38 5.33
N SER A 67 19.49 67.27 5.71
CA SER A 67 19.76 68.72 5.81
C SER A 67 20.23 69.09 7.23
N GLY A 68 21.55 69.19 7.45
CA GLY A 68 22.22 69.68 8.67
C GLY A 68 23.19 68.68 9.32
N PRO A 69 24.04 69.13 10.28
CA PRO A 69 25.08 68.30 10.89
C PRO A 69 24.48 67.14 11.69
N ALA A 70 24.92 65.92 11.40
CA ALA A 70 24.44 64.69 12.02
C ALA A 70 25.60 63.76 12.37
N ALA A 71 25.53 63.17 13.57
CA ALA A 71 26.38 62.04 13.93
C ALA A 71 25.64 60.75 13.56
N VAL A 72 26.09 60.05 12.53
CA VAL A 72 25.47 58.81 12.09
C VAL A 72 26.23 57.64 12.71
N ARG A 73 25.52 56.80 13.47
CA ARG A 73 26.07 55.54 13.98
C ARG A 73 25.30 54.37 13.38
N VAL A 74 25.97 53.55 12.58
CA VAL A 74 25.39 52.30 12.10
C VAL A 74 25.90 51.16 12.96
N VAL A 75 24.99 50.36 13.53
CA VAL A 75 25.37 49.20 14.36
C VAL A 75 24.83 47.93 13.72
N PHE A 76 25.75 47.08 13.27
CA PHE A 76 25.39 45.74 12.80
C PHE A 76 25.57 44.75 13.94
N THR A 77 24.61 43.85 14.15
CA THR A 77 24.72 42.77 15.15
C THR A 77 24.40 41.42 14.50
N GLY A 78 25.18 40.38 14.79
CA GLY A 78 24.97 39.01 14.28
C GLY A 78 25.69 38.66 12.97
N LEU A 79 26.85 39.28 12.70
CA LEU A 79 27.65 39.07 11.48
C LEU A 79 28.61 37.88 11.58
N ASP A 80 28.81 37.18 10.47
CA ASP A 80 29.95 36.26 10.29
C ASP A 80 31.22 37.02 9.90
N THR A 81 32.28 36.90 10.70
CA THR A 81 33.54 37.62 10.51
C THR A 81 34.60 36.86 9.73
N SER A 82 34.31 35.66 9.21
CA SER A 82 35.29 34.81 8.52
C SER A 82 35.71 35.30 7.12
N LEU A 83 35.06 36.35 6.57
CA LEU A 83 35.38 36.97 5.28
C LEU A 83 35.49 38.51 5.31
N ALA A 84 35.44 39.13 6.49
CA ALA A 84 35.51 40.60 6.63
C ALA A 84 36.96 41.08 6.72
N SER A 85 37.66 41.17 5.58
CA SER A 85 39.08 41.57 5.56
C SER A 85 39.33 43.08 5.65
N ASN A 86 38.31 43.94 5.67
CA ASN A 86 38.53 45.40 5.69
C ASN A 86 37.42 46.16 6.44
N ALA A 87 37.44 46.09 7.77
CA ALA A 87 36.92 47.12 8.68
C ALA A 87 37.22 46.64 10.09
N GLY A 88 37.74 47.50 10.99
CA GLY A 88 38.07 47.18 12.38
C GLY A 88 36.87 46.71 13.22
N CYS A 89 36.37 45.51 12.95
CA CYS A 89 35.20 44.91 13.57
C CYS A 89 35.64 43.99 14.70
N ALA A 90 35.18 44.28 15.93
CA ALA A 90 35.21 43.31 17.01
C ALA A 90 34.00 42.36 16.89
N ALA A 91 34.13 41.15 17.43
CA ALA A 91 33.14 40.07 17.37
C ALA A 91 31.68 40.56 17.53
N ASN A 92 30.80 40.14 16.61
CA ASN A 92 29.36 40.38 16.61
C ASN A 92 28.89 41.84 16.52
N ARG A 93 29.77 42.81 16.31
CA ARG A 93 29.40 44.22 16.29
C ARG A 93 30.32 45.09 15.44
N ALA A 94 29.80 45.60 14.32
CA ALA A 94 30.46 46.66 13.55
C ALA A 94 29.85 48.02 13.91
N VAL A 95 30.70 48.99 14.26
CA VAL A 95 30.31 50.37 14.59
C VAL A 95 31.11 51.31 13.69
N ILE A 96 30.41 52.13 12.91
CA ILE A 96 31.02 53.22 12.14
C ILE A 96 30.47 54.53 12.70
N ASP A 97 31.37 55.40 13.16
CA ASP A 97 31.06 56.74 13.64
C ASP A 97 31.63 57.76 12.64
N GLY A 98 30.83 58.77 12.29
CA GLY A 98 31.28 59.91 11.48
C GLY A 98 30.43 61.15 11.72
N ASP A 99 31.07 62.32 11.70
CA ASP A 99 30.43 63.64 11.74
C ASP A 99 30.25 64.14 10.29
N PHE A 100 29.01 64.30 9.84
CA PHE A 100 28.72 64.64 8.45
C PHE A 100 28.03 66.00 8.35
N ALA A 101 28.58 66.91 7.54
CA ALA A 101 28.16 68.32 7.49
C ALA A 101 26.96 68.61 6.56
N SER A 102 26.80 67.88 5.44
CA SER A 102 25.58 67.81 4.59
C SER A 102 25.96 67.25 3.22
N PHE A 103 25.45 66.08 2.81
CA PHE A 103 25.46 65.60 1.42
C PHE A 103 24.46 64.45 1.23
N THR A 104 24.02 64.24 -0.01
CA THR A 104 23.38 62.99 -0.47
C THR A 104 24.49 62.00 -0.78
N GLU A 105 24.82 61.11 0.15
CA GLU A 105 25.75 60.00 -0.09
C GLU A 105 25.00 58.68 -0.17
N THR A 106 25.48 57.81 -1.07
CA THR A 106 24.99 56.45 -1.21
C THR A 106 26.00 55.54 -0.55
N MET A 107 25.62 54.91 0.57
CA MET A 107 26.44 53.88 1.21
C MET A 107 25.92 52.51 0.83
N THR A 108 26.80 51.69 0.24
CA THR A 108 26.53 50.28 -0.07
C THR A 108 27.32 49.40 0.89
N PHE A 109 26.62 48.54 1.63
CA PHE A 109 27.22 47.62 2.59
C PHE A 109 27.06 46.18 2.12
N PRO A 110 28.15 45.42 1.94
CA PRO A 110 28.09 43.97 1.85
C PRO A 110 27.85 43.41 3.26
N VAL A 111 26.72 42.73 3.49
CA VAL A 111 26.39 42.15 4.79
C VAL A 111 26.13 40.65 4.61
N ASN A 112 26.92 39.82 5.27
CA ASN A 112 26.73 38.38 5.29
C ASN A 112 25.90 38.00 6.53
N LEU A 113 24.63 37.63 6.33
CA LEU A 113 23.68 37.34 7.41
C LEU A 113 23.57 35.83 7.64
N GLN A 114 23.78 35.40 8.89
CA GLN A 114 23.61 34.00 9.31
C GLN A 114 22.14 33.56 9.22
N PRO A 115 21.83 32.25 9.15
CA PRO A 115 20.46 31.76 9.31
C PRO A 115 19.92 32.10 10.71
N GLY A 116 18.70 32.64 10.77
CA GLY A 116 18.02 32.99 12.02
C GLY A 116 17.51 34.43 12.07
N THR A 117 17.10 34.87 13.26
CA THR A 117 16.59 36.23 13.48
C THR A 117 17.75 37.23 13.50
N ASN A 118 18.14 37.72 12.33
CA ASN A 118 19.09 38.83 12.25
C ASN A 118 18.39 40.15 12.56
N THR A 119 19.03 40.99 13.36
CA THR A 119 18.55 42.35 13.62
C THR A 119 19.55 43.33 13.02
N ILE A 120 19.12 44.07 12.01
CA ILE A 120 19.86 45.22 11.48
C ILE A 120 19.30 46.47 12.16
N GLU A 121 20.08 47.10 13.04
CA GLU A 121 19.69 48.34 13.73
C GLU A 121 20.47 49.54 13.18
N LEU A 122 19.78 50.39 12.42
CA LEU A 122 20.28 51.72 12.06
C LEU A 122 20.04 52.69 13.21
N GLN A 123 21.11 53.31 13.74
CA GLN A 123 21.01 54.32 14.80
C GLN A 123 21.49 55.70 14.33
N ILE A 124 20.62 56.47 13.68
CA ILE A 124 20.93 57.86 13.33
C ILE A 124 20.74 58.74 14.57
N ARG A 125 21.79 59.46 15.02
CA ARG A 125 21.68 60.44 16.12
C ARG A 125 21.56 61.85 15.56
N PHE A 126 20.42 62.47 15.84
CA PHE A 126 20.20 63.89 15.57
C PHE A 126 19.92 64.61 16.89
N ALA A 127 20.79 65.54 17.28
CA ALA A 127 20.58 66.47 18.41
C ALA A 127 19.89 65.82 19.63
N ASN A 128 20.49 64.74 20.17
CA ASN A 128 20.01 63.96 21.33
C ASN A 128 18.73 63.11 21.15
N LYS A 129 18.21 62.92 19.95
CA LYS A 129 17.11 61.98 19.67
C LYS A 129 17.61 60.70 18.97
N ARG A 130 17.21 59.54 19.50
CA ARG A 130 17.46 58.21 18.89
C ARG A 130 16.30 57.83 17.97
N ILE A 131 16.61 57.49 16.73
CA ILE A 131 15.67 56.83 15.82
C ILE A 131 16.11 55.37 15.74
N LYS A 132 15.21 54.44 16.07
CA LYS A 132 15.44 52.99 15.89
C LYS A 132 14.77 52.54 14.59
N SER A 133 15.49 51.81 13.73
CA SER A 133 14.89 51.12 12.59
C SER A 133 14.25 49.78 12.99
N ASN A 134 13.38 49.26 12.12
CA ASN A 134 12.72 47.97 12.28
C ASN A 134 13.68 46.78 12.14
N THR A 135 13.34 45.68 12.80
CA THR A 135 13.93 44.34 12.59
C THR A 135 13.52 43.81 11.21
N VAL A 136 14.49 43.35 10.41
CA VAL A 136 14.22 42.66 9.14
C VAL A 136 14.45 41.16 9.34
N LEU A 137 13.38 40.37 9.26
CA LEU A 137 13.45 38.92 9.41
C LEU A 137 13.81 38.28 8.05
N PHE A 138 14.99 37.67 7.94
CA PHE A 138 15.35 36.84 6.80
C PHE A 138 15.19 35.38 7.19
N VAL A 139 14.16 34.73 6.64
CA VAL A 139 13.98 33.27 6.76
C VAL A 139 14.38 32.67 5.43
N TYR A 140 15.51 31.95 5.40
CA TYR A 140 15.88 31.14 4.24
C TYR A 140 14.83 30.04 4.05
N GLN A 141 14.18 30.02 2.88
CA GLN A 141 13.01 29.16 2.67
C GLN A 141 13.36 27.79 2.08
N ALA A 142 14.47 27.66 1.35
CA ALA A 142 14.90 26.42 0.71
C ALA A 142 16.37 26.47 0.26
N ILE A 143 16.93 25.30 -0.06
CA ILE A 143 18.18 25.14 -0.81
C ILE A 143 17.84 24.72 -2.25
N TYR A 144 18.42 25.41 -3.23
CA TYR A 144 18.22 25.17 -4.66
C TYR A 144 19.36 24.34 -5.24
N VAL A 145 19.02 23.35 -6.06
CA VAL A 145 19.97 22.41 -6.67
C VAL A 145 19.67 22.29 -8.17
N SER A 146 20.71 22.39 -9.00
CA SER A 146 20.65 22.22 -10.45
C SER A 146 21.93 21.55 -10.95
N SER A 147 21.84 20.69 -11.96
CA SER A 147 23.01 20.00 -12.52
C SER A 147 24.06 20.95 -13.10
N SER A 148 23.67 22.17 -13.51
CA SER A 148 24.58 23.23 -13.97
C SER A 148 25.13 24.12 -12.84
N GLY A 149 24.76 23.85 -11.57
CA GLY A 149 25.20 24.59 -10.40
C GLY A 149 26.66 24.30 -9.98
N SER A 150 27.03 24.79 -8.80
CA SER A 150 28.33 24.53 -8.17
C SER A 150 28.14 24.25 -6.68
N ASP A 151 28.77 23.21 -6.14
CA ASP A 151 28.68 22.90 -4.70
C ASP A 151 29.36 23.95 -3.80
N ALA A 152 30.22 24.78 -4.40
CA ALA A 152 30.79 25.97 -3.75
C ALA A 152 29.75 27.08 -3.53
N ASN A 153 28.63 27.06 -4.27
CA ASN A 153 27.54 28.01 -4.06
C ASN A 153 26.84 27.74 -2.73
N SER A 154 26.27 28.78 -2.12
CA SER A 154 25.44 28.63 -0.92
C SER A 154 24.21 27.77 -1.16
N GLY A 155 23.65 27.80 -2.39
CA GLY A 155 22.38 27.17 -2.73
C GLY A 155 21.16 27.93 -2.21
N LEU A 156 21.32 29.13 -1.65
CA LEU A 156 20.21 29.88 -1.05
C LEU A 156 19.46 30.77 -2.05
N LEU A 157 19.95 30.87 -3.29
CA LEU A 157 19.34 31.63 -4.37
C LEU A 157 19.16 30.73 -5.61
N PRO A 158 18.05 30.87 -6.35
CA PRO A 158 17.84 30.18 -7.64
C PRO A 158 18.98 30.40 -8.65
N SER A 159 19.63 31.58 -8.63
CA SER A 159 20.72 31.94 -9.54
C SER A 159 22.09 31.38 -9.13
N ALA A 160 22.22 30.87 -7.89
CA ALA A 160 23.43 30.26 -7.38
C ALA A 160 23.11 28.90 -6.72
N PRO A 161 22.56 27.95 -7.48
CA PRO A 161 22.17 26.65 -6.93
C PRO A 161 23.41 25.79 -6.66
N LYS A 162 23.27 24.85 -5.70
CA LYS A 162 24.24 23.77 -5.54
C LYS A 162 24.18 22.81 -6.73
N ARG A 163 25.26 22.08 -6.98
CA ARG A 163 25.33 21.13 -8.09
C ARG A 163 24.77 19.76 -7.72
N THR A 164 25.06 19.31 -6.51
CA THR A 164 24.69 18.00 -6.01
C THR A 164 23.59 18.09 -4.97
N ILE A 165 22.75 17.06 -4.92
CA ILE A 165 21.68 16.95 -3.92
C ILE A 165 22.30 16.65 -2.55
N ASP A 166 23.37 15.85 -2.49
CA ASP A 166 24.09 15.55 -1.25
C ASP A 166 24.61 16.81 -0.57
N ALA A 167 25.24 17.73 -1.31
CA ALA A 167 25.72 18.98 -0.74
C ALA A 167 24.59 19.87 -0.22
N ALA A 168 23.35 19.72 -0.73
CA ALA A 168 22.18 20.38 -0.17
C ALA A 168 21.70 19.68 1.11
N LEU A 169 21.66 18.35 1.11
CA LEU A 169 21.29 17.54 2.28
C LEU A 169 22.24 17.76 3.47
N GLU A 170 23.54 17.86 3.22
CA GLU A 170 24.56 18.18 4.23
C GLU A 170 24.37 19.60 4.80
N LYS A 171 23.97 20.54 3.95
CA LYS A 171 23.83 21.95 4.33
C LYS A 171 22.53 22.27 5.07
N CYS A 172 21.48 21.46 4.88
CA CYS A 172 20.18 21.66 5.52
C CYS A 172 20.25 21.76 7.05
N PRO A 173 20.84 20.79 7.78
CA PRO A 173 20.99 20.86 9.23
C PRO A 173 21.80 22.07 9.70
N GLU A 174 22.89 22.41 9.00
CA GLU A 174 23.75 23.54 9.36
C GLU A 174 22.99 24.88 9.32
N LEU A 175 22.06 25.02 8.37
CA LEU A 175 21.30 26.25 8.16
C LEU A 175 19.92 26.24 8.83
N GLY A 176 19.50 25.12 9.43
CA GLY A 176 18.14 24.93 9.94
C GLY A 176 17.06 25.00 8.84
N VAL A 177 17.42 24.68 7.60
CA VAL A 177 16.51 24.70 6.44
C VAL A 177 16.05 23.29 6.14
N THR A 178 14.74 23.08 6.03
CA THR A 178 14.18 21.75 5.76
C THR A 178 13.90 21.49 4.28
N LYS A 179 13.74 22.52 3.44
CA LYS A 179 13.32 22.36 2.05
C LYS A 179 14.50 22.35 1.08
N ILE A 180 14.47 21.43 0.13
CA ILE A 180 15.39 21.34 -1.00
C ILE A 180 14.58 21.29 -2.28
N TYR A 181 14.91 22.17 -3.24
CA TYR A 181 14.34 22.19 -4.58
C TYR A 181 15.36 21.73 -5.60
N THR A 182 15.01 20.71 -6.38
CA THR A 182 15.86 20.16 -7.44
C THR A 182 15.21 20.38 -8.81
N THR A 183 16.01 20.76 -9.81
CA THR A 183 15.52 20.89 -11.19
C THR A 183 15.10 19.55 -11.78
N ALA A 184 14.22 19.60 -12.79
CA ALA A 184 13.75 18.44 -13.56
C ALA A 184 14.84 17.90 -14.50
N GLU A 185 15.90 17.35 -13.91
CA GLU A 185 17.12 16.88 -14.59
C GLU A 185 17.54 15.51 -14.06
N ILE A 186 18.55 14.91 -14.68
CA ILE A 186 19.15 13.64 -14.25
C ILE A 186 20.39 13.93 -13.40
N TYR A 187 20.32 13.59 -12.12
CA TYR A 187 21.41 13.60 -11.17
C TYR A 187 21.97 12.19 -11.09
N SER A 188 23.11 11.99 -11.74
CA SER A 188 23.77 10.69 -11.78
C SER A 188 24.79 10.55 -10.66
N ARG A 189 25.10 9.32 -10.27
CA ARG A 189 26.28 9.03 -9.44
C ARG A 189 27.56 9.61 -10.08
N GLY A 190 28.32 10.37 -9.29
CA GLY A 190 29.50 11.14 -9.71
C GLY A 190 29.17 12.47 -10.43
N SER A 191 27.90 12.76 -10.71
CA SER A 191 27.44 13.96 -11.41
C SER A 191 26.05 14.36 -10.94
N GLY A 192 25.98 15.01 -9.78
CA GLY A 192 24.72 15.41 -9.14
C GLY A 192 24.36 14.58 -7.90
N VAL A 193 24.89 13.36 -7.82
CA VAL A 193 24.89 12.51 -6.62
C VAL A 193 26.33 12.09 -6.31
N LEU A 194 26.76 12.15 -5.05
CA LEU A 194 28.10 11.76 -4.64
C LEU A 194 28.36 10.26 -4.85
N VAL A 195 29.65 9.90 -4.97
CA VAL A 195 30.07 8.49 -5.04
C VAL A 195 30.11 7.94 -3.62
N GLY A 196 29.03 7.29 -3.20
CA GLY A 196 28.92 6.68 -1.87
C GLY A 196 28.00 5.47 -1.87
N TYR A 197 28.06 4.62 -0.85
CA TYR A 197 27.23 3.42 -0.80
C TYR A 197 25.72 3.72 -0.78
N ASP A 198 25.31 4.80 -0.10
CA ASP A 198 23.91 5.14 0.17
C ASP A 198 23.20 6.03 -0.87
N GLY A 199 23.88 6.45 -1.93
CA GLY A 199 23.31 7.47 -2.84
C GLY A 199 23.02 8.74 -2.05
N LEU A 200 21.74 9.15 -1.97
CA LEU A 200 21.30 10.26 -1.11
C LEU A 200 21.03 9.79 0.32
N LEU A 201 21.73 10.37 1.29
CA LEU A 201 21.59 10.03 2.70
C LEU A 201 20.76 11.09 3.46
N ILE A 202 19.61 10.68 3.99
CA ILE A 202 18.73 11.51 4.83
C ILE A 202 18.71 10.93 6.24
N THR A 203 19.34 11.62 7.20
CA THR A 203 19.37 11.20 8.61
C THR A 203 19.21 12.40 9.53
N ASN A 204 18.65 12.18 10.72
CA ASN A 204 18.71 13.11 11.86
C ASN A 204 18.16 14.54 11.62
N HIS A 205 17.48 14.81 10.50
CA HIS A 205 16.97 16.13 10.16
C HIS A 205 15.71 16.06 9.28
N ASN A 206 14.66 16.77 9.69
CA ASN A 206 13.41 16.86 8.91
C ASN A 206 13.70 17.49 7.55
N THR A 207 13.36 16.78 6.48
CA THR A 207 13.73 17.18 5.12
C THR A 207 12.52 17.07 4.20
N HIS A 208 12.28 18.13 3.42
CA HIS A 208 11.35 18.15 2.31
C HIS A 208 12.17 18.26 1.01
N LEU A 209 12.41 17.13 0.38
CA LEU A 209 13.06 17.06 -0.93
C LEU A 209 12.00 17.09 -2.02
N SER A 210 11.99 18.17 -2.80
CA SER A 210 10.94 18.47 -3.78
C SER A 210 11.54 18.65 -5.17
N GLY A 211 11.30 17.67 -6.04
CA GLY A 211 11.86 17.63 -7.38
C GLY A 211 10.98 18.19 -8.48
N GLY A 212 11.50 18.22 -9.70
CA GLY A 212 10.72 18.55 -10.90
C GLY A 212 10.58 20.04 -11.20
N TRP A 213 11.44 20.89 -10.65
CA TRP A 213 11.41 22.33 -10.90
C TRP A 213 12.04 22.70 -12.25
N ASN A 214 11.53 23.75 -12.92
CA ASN A 214 12.23 24.34 -14.06
C ASN A 214 13.54 25.03 -13.62
N SER A 215 14.41 25.39 -14.56
CA SER A 215 15.74 25.99 -14.29
C SER A 215 15.72 27.25 -13.41
N ASN A 216 14.59 27.97 -13.39
CA ASN A 216 14.42 29.20 -12.63
C ASN A 216 13.61 29.01 -11.34
N PHE A 217 13.24 27.77 -10.98
CA PHE A 217 12.51 27.40 -9.77
C PHE A 217 11.18 28.16 -9.57
N THR A 218 10.45 28.39 -10.67
CA THR A 218 9.16 29.10 -10.68
C THR A 218 7.98 28.19 -11.00
N LEU A 219 8.23 27.05 -11.66
CA LEU A 219 7.21 26.08 -12.05
C LEU A 219 7.70 24.66 -11.72
N GLN A 220 6.80 23.83 -11.20
CA GLN A 220 7.05 22.42 -10.90
C GLN A 220 6.18 21.56 -11.83
N ASN A 221 6.75 21.13 -12.95
CA ASN A 221 6.04 20.37 -13.99
C ASN A 221 6.82 19.14 -14.50
N GLY A 222 7.98 18.86 -13.92
CA GLY A 222 8.81 17.72 -14.30
C GLY A 222 9.03 16.73 -13.16
N ILE A 223 10.04 15.88 -13.33
CA ILE A 223 10.52 14.92 -12.34
C ILE A 223 12.03 15.06 -12.25
N THR A 224 12.56 15.09 -11.03
CA THR A 224 14.00 14.96 -10.81
C THR A 224 14.37 13.48 -10.82
N THR A 225 15.37 13.09 -11.62
CA THR A 225 15.83 11.69 -11.69
C THR A 225 17.13 11.51 -10.93
N VAL A 226 17.15 10.60 -9.96
CA VAL A 226 18.34 10.09 -9.26
C VAL A 226 18.75 8.78 -9.93
N ASP A 227 19.89 8.79 -10.62
CA ASP A 227 20.37 7.67 -11.43
C ASP A 227 21.68 7.09 -10.90
N ILE A 228 21.61 5.85 -10.38
CA ILE A 228 22.77 5.16 -9.81
C ILE A 228 23.59 4.42 -10.87
N LYS A 229 23.14 4.40 -12.13
CA LYS A 229 23.88 3.88 -13.30
C LYS A 229 24.33 2.42 -13.17
N LYS A 230 23.58 1.59 -12.43
CA LYS A 230 23.97 0.20 -12.11
C LYS A 230 25.37 0.11 -11.51
N GLN A 231 25.80 1.15 -10.81
CA GLN A 231 27.03 1.12 -10.01
C GLN A 231 26.68 0.69 -8.60
N LEU A 232 27.65 0.06 -7.91
CA LEU A 232 27.47 -0.47 -6.56
C LEU A 232 27.02 0.65 -5.60
N GLY A 233 25.78 0.58 -5.14
CA GLY A 233 25.15 1.53 -4.23
C GLY A 233 23.63 1.63 -4.38
N ARG A 234 23.02 2.33 -3.42
CA ARG A 234 21.59 2.62 -3.36
C ARG A 234 21.23 3.94 -4.03
N GLY A 235 19.93 4.14 -4.26
CA GLY A 235 19.36 5.42 -4.66
C GLY A 235 19.24 6.40 -3.50
N ILE A 236 18.45 6.04 -2.49
CA ILE A 236 18.20 6.86 -1.30
C ILE A 236 18.22 5.99 -0.04
N THR A 237 18.84 6.49 1.01
CA THR A 237 18.80 5.93 2.37
C THR A 237 18.20 6.94 3.34
N VAL A 238 17.12 6.56 4.04
CA VAL A 238 16.42 7.38 5.04
C VAL A 238 16.45 6.67 6.39
N LEU A 239 17.12 7.24 7.38
CA LEU A 239 17.36 6.56 8.67
C LEU A 239 17.03 7.46 9.86
N ASN A 240 16.35 6.88 10.86
CA ASN A 240 16.16 7.48 12.19
C ASN A 240 15.61 8.91 12.16
N VAL A 241 14.57 9.12 11.36
CA VAL A 241 14.03 10.46 11.12
C VAL A 241 12.51 10.43 11.02
N SER A 242 11.87 11.57 11.27
CA SER A 242 10.42 11.70 11.15
C SER A 242 10.06 12.91 10.30
N ASN A 243 8.79 13.01 9.89
CA ASN A 243 8.27 14.19 9.19
C ASN A 243 9.05 14.54 7.91
N ILE A 244 9.50 13.51 7.17
CA ILE A 244 10.14 13.68 5.87
C ILE A 244 9.06 13.81 4.80
N ARG A 245 9.34 14.64 3.79
CA ARG A 245 8.56 14.69 2.55
C ARG A 245 9.47 14.51 1.35
N ILE A 246 9.17 13.53 0.50
CA ILE A 246 9.87 13.35 -0.79
C ILE A 246 8.83 13.38 -1.89
N GLU A 247 8.99 14.25 -2.87
CA GLU A 247 8.04 14.38 -3.97
C GLU A 247 8.68 14.64 -5.34
N ASN A 248 8.00 14.14 -6.38
CA ASN A 248 8.34 14.37 -7.79
C ASN A 248 9.77 13.92 -8.15
N ILE A 249 10.13 12.72 -7.68
CA ILE A 249 11.45 12.12 -7.87
C ILE A 249 11.31 10.74 -8.51
N ALA A 250 12.22 10.42 -9.44
CA ALA A 250 12.42 9.08 -9.95
C ALA A 250 13.79 8.56 -9.50
N ILE A 251 13.82 7.38 -8.89
CA ILE A 251 15.04 6.69 -8.50
C ILE A 251 15.19 5.50 -9.43
N ARG A 252 16.36 5.34 -10.03
CA ARG A 252 16.59 4.21 -10.92
C ARG A 252 17.97 3.61 -10.86
N GLN A 253 18.04 2.35 -11.29
CA GLN A 253 19.28 1.63 -11.56
C GLN A 253 20.18 1.43 -10.33
N GLY A 254 19.60 1.33 -9.13
CA GLY A 254 20.33 0.90 -7.93
C GLY A 254 20.90 -0.50 -8.11
N LEU A 255 22.10 -0.76 -7.58
CA LEU A 255 22.76 -2.06 -7.65
C LEU A 255 23.42 -2.41 -6.32
N LEU A 256 22.96 -3.49 -5.70
CA LEU A 256 23.57 -4.05 -4.50
C LEU A 256 23.87 -5.53 -4.68
N VAL A 257 24.99 -5.98 -4.12
CA VAL A 257 25.40 -7.40 -4.11
C VAL A 257 24.88 -8.08 -2.84
N THR A 258 25.10 -7.45 -1.70
CA THR A 258 24.59 -7.84 -0.38
C THR A 258 24.02 -6.59 0.28
N ASP A 259 23.04 -6.76 1.17
CA ASP A 259 22.32 -5.74 1.96
C ASP A 259 20.87 -5.49 1.44
N TYR A 260 20.22 -4.41 1.83
CA TYR A 260 18.79 -4.17 1.62
C TYR A 260 18.51 -2.89 0.82
N GLY A 261 17.39 -2.84 0.11
CA GLY A 261 16.88 -1.59 -0.48
C GLY A 261 17.75 -1.03 -1.60
N ALA A 262 17.95 -1.76 -2.71
CA ALA A 262 18.83 -1.29 -3.79
C ALA A 262 18.34 0.03 -4.40
N GLY A 263 17.03 0.28 -4.46
CA GLY A 263 16.48 1.60 -4.75
C GLY A 263 16.45 2.49 -3.52
N VAL A 264 15.63 2.12 -2.55
CA VAL A 264 15.36 2.89 -1.34
C VAL A 264 15.48 2.02 -0.09
N LEU A 265 16.25 2.51 0.88
CA LEU A 265 16.30 1.99 2.24
C LEU A 265 15.60 2.98 3.18
N MET A 266 14.63 2.51 3.98
CA MET A 266 13.97 3.29 5.01
C MET A 266 13.93 2.52 6.33
N GLU A 267 14.61 3.03 7.36
CA GLU A 267 14.62 2.41 8.69
C GLU A 267 14.32 3.41 9.79
N ASN A 268 13.43 3.01 10.71
CA ASN A 268 12.98 3.83 11.83
C ASN A 268 12.44 5.20 11.37
N VAL A 269 11.68 5.20 10.27
CA VAL A 269 11.09 6.42 9.69
C VAL A 269 9.64 6.54 10.12
N SER A 270 9.24 7.72 10.60
CA SER A 270 7.84 7.94 11.02
C SER A 270 7.21 9.21 10.47
N ASN A 271 5.87 9.23 10.39
CA ASN A 271 5.07 10.39 10.02
C ASN A 271 5.52 11.07 8.71
N SER A 272 6.01 10.29 7.76
CA SER A 272 6.63 10.78 6.52
C SER A 272 5.75 10.53 5.31
N VAL A 273 5.91 11.36 4.28
CA VAL A 273 5.08 11.36 3.07
C VAL A 273 5.95 11.28 1.82
N PHE A 274 5.69 10.28 0.99
CA PHE A 274 6.37 10.06 -0.29
C PHE A 274 5.32 10.10 -1.39
N THR A 275 5.39 11.06 -2.30
CA THR A 275 4.32 11.30 -3.30
C THR A 275 4.89 11.53 -4.68
N ASN A 276 4.31 10.87 -5.69
CA ASN A 276 4.85 10.93 -7.05
C ASN A 276 6.33 10.55 -7.10
N LEU A 277 6.66 9.49 -6.36
CA LEU A 277 7.97 8.88 -6.31
C LEU A 277 7.95 7.59 -7.12
N SER A 278 8.90 7.40 -8.01
CA SER A 278 9.08 6.14 -8.72
C SER A 278 10.41 5.48 -8.38
N VAL A 279 10.43 4.15 -8.28
CA VAL A 279 11.64 3.36 -8.03
C VAL A 279 11.70 2.23 -9.04
N SER A 280 12.72 2.23 -9.88
CA SER A 280 12.78 1.33 -11.02
C SER A 280 14.14 0.79 -11.39
N ASP A 281 14.12 -0.34 -12.08
CA ASP A 281 15.31 -0.98 -12.63
C ASP A 281 16.40 -1.24 -11.57
N CYS A 282 16.04 -1.43 -10.30
CA CYS A 282 17.01 -1.76 -9.25
C CYS A 282 17.31 -3.27 -9.25
N LEU A 283 18.57 -3.62 -9.02
CA LEU A 283 19.03 -5.00 -8.93
C LEU A 283 19.67 -5.28 -7.57
N LEU A 284 19.17 -6.30 -6.90
CA LEU A 284 19.71 -6.78 -5.63
C LEU A 284 20.09 -8.25 -5.77
N SER A 285 21.36 -8.61 -5.55
CA SER A 285 21.81 -10.00 -5.68
C SER A 285 21.52 -10.84 -4.43
N SER A 286 21.61 -10.25 -3.23
CA SER A 286 21.32 -10.92 -1.96
C SER A 286 20.79 -9.93 -0.93
N GLY A 287 19.67 -10.27 -0.31
CA GLY A 287 18.97 -9.41 0.65
C GLY A 287 17.48 -9.28 0.35
N ARG A 288 16.90 -8.15 0.73
CA ARG A 288 15.46 -7.90 0.66
C ARG A 288 15.14 -6.52 0.09
N GLY A 289 14.04 -6.44 -0.67
CA GLY A 289 13.51 -5.20 -1.25
C GLY A 289 14.42 -4.61 -2.31
N ALA A 290 14.35 -5.10 -3.56
CA ALA A 290 15.18 -4.49 -4.62
C ALA A 290 14.75 -3.05 -4.93
N GLY A 291 13.43 -2.77 -4.96
CA GLY A 291 12.92 -1.41 -5.04
C GLY A 291 13.00 -0.69 -3.69
N PHE A 292 12.15 -1.09 -2.74
CA PHE A 292 12.11 -0.55 -1.39
C PHE A 292 12.41 -1.63 -0.34
N TYR A 293 13.20 -1.27 0.66
CA TYR A 293 13.23 -1.93 1.95
C TYR A 293 12.77 -0.97 3.05
N MET A 294 11.83 -1.43 3.87
CA MET A 294 11.23 -0.66 4.96
C MET A 294 11.27 -1.47 6.26
N SER A 295 11.87 -0.92 7.32
CA SER A 295 11.97 -1.56 8.64
C SER A 295 11.57 -0.58 9.75
N ASN A 296 10.74 -1.03 10.69
CA ASN A 296 10.29 -0.21 11.84
C ASN A 296 9.68 1.13 11.43
N ASN A 297 8.95 1.16 10.32
CA ASN A 297 8.35 2.37 9.79
C ASN A 297 6.94 2.58 10.34
N ILE A 298 6.63 3.80 10.78
CA ILE A 298 5.41 4.09 11.53
C ILE A 298 4.64 5.24 10.88
N GLN A 299 3.37 4.99 10.54
CA GLN A 299 2.44 6.03 10.07
C GLN A 299 2.92 6.80 8.81
N ASN A 300 3.71 6.15 7.97
CA ASN A 300 4.17 6.72 6.70
C ASN A 300 3.11 6.56 5.60
N ARG A 301 3.03 7.53 4.69
CA ARG A 301 2.16 7.49 3.51
C ARG A 301 3.00 7.48 2.24
N LEU A 302 2.86 6.43 1.45
CA LEU A 302 3.58 6.20 0.22
C LEU A 302 2.58 6.17 -0.95
N HIS A 303 2.69 7.14 -1.85
CA HIS A 303 2.05 7.13 -3.16
C HIS A 303 3.15 6.99 -4.21
N VAL A 304 3.44 5.73 -4.58
CA VAL A 304 4.67 5.35 -5.28
C VAL A 304 4.40 4.42 -6.46
N ASN A 305 5.28 4.50 -7.46
CA ASN A 305 5.35 3.53 -8.56
C ASN A 305 6.64 2.71 -8.43
N VAL A 306 6.52 1.41 -8.19
CA VAL A 306 7.69 0.52 -7.99
C VAL A 306 7.68 -0.55 -9.06
N TYR A 307 8.64 -0.51 -9.99
CA TYR A 307 8.58 -1.38 -11.16
C TYR A 307 9.93 -1.82 -11.73
N ASN A 308 9.93 -2.95 -12.44
CA ASN A 308 11.11 -3.54 -13.07
C ASN A 308 12.28 -3.79 -12.09
N ASN A 309 12.00 -3.93 -10.79
CA ASN A 309 13.02 -4.23 -9.80
C ASN A 309 13.22 -5.74 -9.70
N LYS A 310 14.47 -6.17 -9.53
CA LYS A 310 14.83 -7.59 -9.48
C LYS A 310 15.61 -7.91 -8.21
N ASN A 311 15.05 -8.77 -7.38
CA ASN A 311 15.75 -9.39 -6.27
C ASN A 311 16.15 -10.83 -6.65
N SER A 312 17.45 -11.10 -6.70
CA SER A 312 18.03 -12.39 -7.08
C SER A 312 18.50 -13.21 -5.87
N CYS A 313 18.11 -12.83 -4.64
CA CYS A 313 18.52 -13.51 -3.42
C CYS A 313 18.16 -15.00 -3.48
N ALA A 314 19.16 -15.86 -3.25
CA ALA A 314 19.03 -17.31 -3.33
C ALA A 314 18.84 -17.99 -1.96
N THR A 315 18.87 -17.24 -0.87
CA THR A 315 18.96 -17.79 0.49
C THR A 315 17.79 -17.40 1.39
N LEU A 316 17.00 -16.40 1.00
CA LEU A 316 15.90 -15.87 1.81
C LEU A 316 14.57 -16.20 1.15
N ASN A 317 13.61 -16.63 1.97
CA ASN A 317 12.28 -17.02 1.51
C ASN A 317 11.31 -15.82 1.41
N ASP A 318 11.73 -14.65 1.88
CA ASP A 318 10.90 -13.46 2.09
C ASP A 318 11.59 -12.21 1.50
N SER A 319 11.93 -12.25 0.22
CA SER A 319 12.83 -11.26 -0.36
C SER A 319 12.16 -9.99 -0.90
N GLY A 320 10.90 -10.01 -1.35
CA GLY A 320 10.22 -8.84 -1.93
C GLY A 320 10.92 -8.30 -3.20
N GLY A 321 10.35 -8.53 -4.38
CA GLY A 321 10.94 -8.05 -5.64
C GLY A 321 10.83 -6.53 -5.79
N GLY A 322 9.65 -5.96 -5.52
CA GLY A 322 9.43 -4.52 -5.50
C GLY A 322 9.64 -3.92 -4.12
N ILE A 323 8.74 -4.21 -3.19
CA ILE A 323 8.72 -3.64 -1.83
C ILE A 323 8.85 -4.75 -0.79
N TYR A 324 9.80 -4.63 0.12
CA TYR A 324 9.86 -5.43 1.34
C TYR A 324 9.62 -4.52 2.57
N MET A 325 8.65 -4.88 3.41
CA MET A 325 8.31 -4.15 4.64
C MET A 325 8.34 -5.09 5.84
N THR A 326 9.05 -4.73 6.89
CA THR A 326 9.15 -5.51 8.13
C THR A 326 8.89 -4.65 9.36
N ASP A 327 8.25 -5.24 10.37
CA ASP A 327 8.07 -4.64 11.70
C ASP A 327 7.46 -3.22 11.67
N SER A 328 6.62 -2.96 10.66
CA SER A 328 6.08 -1.63 10.37
C SER A 328 4.61 -1.55 10.73
N TYR A 329 4.17 -0.35 11.10
CA TYR A 329 2.85 -0.10 11.66
C TYR A 329 2.17 1.10 11.00
N GLY A 330 0.90 0.96 10.60
CA GLY A 330 0.13 2.11 10.12
C GLY A 330 0.63 2.69 8.80
N VAL A 331 1.36 1.92 8.00
CA VAL A 331 1.89 2.38 6.71
C VAL A 331 0.77 2.31 5.67
N ILE A 332 0.61 3.38 4.89
CA ILE A 332 -0.34 3.43 3.78
C ILE A 332 0.42 3.41 2.46
N ILE A 333 0.16 2.44 1.59
CA ILE A 333 0.79 2.29 0.28
C ILE A 333 -0.27 2.39 -0.82
N SER A 334 -0.04 3.25 -1.80
CA SER A 334 -0.88 3.47 -2.97
C SER A 334 -0.03 3.73 -4.21
N GLY A 335 -0.65 3.77 -5.39
CA GLY A 335 0.05 3.88 -6.68
C GLY A 335 0.08 2.52 -7.39
N ALA A 336 1.24 2.12 -7.92
CA ALA A 336 1.37 0.86 -8.64
C ALA A 336 2.67 0.11 -8.29
N VAL A 337 2.59 -1.22 -8.19
CA VAL A 337 3.74 -2.11 -7.99
C VAL A 337 3.70 -3.20 -9.05
N PHE A 338 4.57 -3.10 -10.06
CA PHE A 338 4.43 -3.96 -11.25
C PHE A 338 5.72 -4.41 -11.90
N SER A 339 5.69 -5.53 -12.61
CA SER A 339 6.85 -6.07 -13.33
C SER A 339 8.08 -6.30 -12.45
N ASN A 340 7.90 -6.46 -11.14
CA ASN A 340 8.99 -6.77 -10.23
C ASN A 340 9.20 -8.29 -10.14
N THR A 341 10.44 -8.71 -9.89
CA THR A 341 10.81 -10.12 -9.83
C THR A 341 11.55 -10.43 -8.54
N ALA A 342 11.09 -11.45 -7.81
CA ALA A 342 11.86 -12.11 -6.75
C ALA A 342 12.23 -13.52 -7.23
N LEU A 343 13.51 -13.89 -7.26
CA LEU A 343 13.96 -15.21 -7.72
C LEU A 343 14.16 -16.21 -6.56
N ASN A 344 14.41 -17.48 -6.96
CA ASN A 344 14.79 -18.62 -6.13
C ASN A 344 13.75 -19.01 -5.07
N TYR A 345 13.89 -18.48 -3.85
CA TYR A 345 13.01 -18.77 -2.73
C TYR A 345 12.21 -17.54 -2.30
N GLY A 346 12.53 -16.36 -2.82
CA GLY A 346 11.92 -15.12 -2.38
C GLY A 346 10.43 -15.05 -2.69
N GLY A 347 9.59 -14.93 -1.67
CA GLY A 347 8.17 -14.63 -1.82
C GLY A 347 7.89 -13.13 -2.00
N GLY A 348 6.66 -12.81 -2.45
CA GLY A 348 6.23 -11.44 -2.68
C GLY A 348 6.88 -10.81 -3.91
N GLY A 349 6.57 -11.31 -5.11
CA GLY A 349 7.15 -10.82 -6.36
C GLY A 349 7.02 -9.29 -6.48
N GLY A 350 5.84 -8.76 -6.18
CA GLY A 350 5.59 -7.32 -6.04
C GLY A 350 5.95 -6.82 -4.65
N MET A 351 5.25 -7.31 -3.62
CA MET A 351 5.34 -6.82 -2.25
C MET A 351 5.47 -7.98 -1.24
N CYS A 352 6.29 -7.81 -0.20
CA CYS A 352 6.39 -8.76 0.91
C CYS A 352 6.33 -8.00 2.24
N PHE A 353 5.33 -8.31 3.06
CA PHE A 353 5.15 -7.77 4.41
C PHE A 353 5.49 -8.83 5.45
N LYS A 354 6.26 -8.45 6.47
CA LYS A 354 6.64 -9.31 7.58
C LYS A 354 6.40 -8.64 8.92
N ARG A 355 5.66 -9.27 9.83
CA ARG A 355 5.37 -8.69 11.16
C ARG A 355 4.80 -7.26 11.10
N CYS A 356 4.05 -6.98 10.03
CA CYS A 356 3.43 -5.68 9.82
C CYS A 356 2.01 -5.68 10.37
N SER A 357 1.57 -4.54 10.89
CA SER A 357 0.20 -4.40 11.38
C SER A 357 -0.44 -3.06 11.08
N ASN A 358 -1.77 -3.04 11.07
CA ASN A 358 -2.60 -1.85 10.85
C ASN A 358 -2.22 -1.05 9.59
N SER A 359 -1.62 -1.70 8.60
CA SER A 359 -1.18 -1.06 7.36
C SER A 359 -2.24 -1.25 6.27
N THR A 360 -2.32 -0.29 5.35
CA THR A 360 -3.30 -0.29 4.26
C THR A 360 -2.59 -0.23 2.92
N THR A 361 -2.93 -1.16 2.03
CA THR A 361 -2.49 -1.15 0.64
C THR A 361 -3.69 -0.86 -0.25
N SER A 362 -3.59 0.14 -1.11
CA SER A 362 -4.59 0.52 -2.12
C SER A 362 -3.88 0.83 -3.43
N ALA A 363 -3.20 -0.18 -3.98
CA ALA A 363 -2.35 -0.06 -5.16
C ALA A 363 -2.80 -1.04 -6.27
N ALA A 364 -2.42 -0.73 -7.51
CA ALA A 364 -2.48 -1.70 -8.60
C ALA A 364 -1.21 -2.57 -8.58
N ILE A 365 -1.35 -3.87 -8.34
CA ILE A 365 -0.24 -4.82 -8.19
C ILE A 365 -0.30 -5.85 -9.31
N TYR A 366 0.58 -5.75 -10.31
CA TYR A 366 0.46 -6.59 -11.50
C TYR A 366 1.75 -6.96 -12.21
N GLY A 367 1.72 -8.06 -12.97
CA GLY A 367 2.88 -8.50 -13.76
C GLY A 367 4.10 -8.85 -12.91
N ASN A 368 3.94 -9.03 -11.60
CA ASN A 368 5.05 -9.39 -10.73
C ASN A 368 5.25 -10.89 -10.70
N MET A 369 6.50 -11.31 -10.49
CA MET A 369 6.91 -12.71 -10.64
C MET A 369 7.68 -13.20 -9.43
N THR A 370 7.33 -14.40 -8.97
CA THR A 370 8.08 -15.20 -8.00
C THR A 370 8.01 -16.69 -8.36
N PRO A 371 9.00 -17.51 -8.01
CA PRO A 371 8.88 -18.96 -8.05
C PRO A 371 8.20 -19.57 -6.80
N ASN A 372 7.88 -18.76 -5.79
CA ASN A 372 7.41 -19.23 -4.48
C ASN A 372 6.00 -18.70 -4.13
N VAL A 373 5.82 -17.97 -3.02
CA VAL A 373 4.49 -17.55 -2.54
C VAL A 373 4.26 -16.06 -2.79
N GLY A 374 3.04 -15.70 -3.22
CA GLY A 374 2.61 -14.30 -3.33
C GLY A 374 3.20 -13.61 -4.55
N GLY A 375 2.74 -13.95 -5.76
CA GLY A 375 3.21 -13.30 -6.99
C GLY A 375 3.04 -11.78 -6.92
N GLY A 376 1.85 -11.33 -6.52
CA GLY A 376 1.57 -9.93 -6.22
C GLY A 376 2.09 -9.52 -4.84
N ILE A 377 1.50 -10.09 -3.78
CA ILE A 377 1.78 -9.75 -2.39
C ILE A 377 1.88 -10.99 -1.48
N LEU A 378 2.87 -11.00 -0.59
CA LEU A 378 3.01 -11.99 0.48
C LEU A 378 2.95 -11.29 1.84
N LEU A 379 2.14 -11.82 2.76
CA LEU A 379 2.07 -11.41 4.17
C LEU A 379 2.58 -12.56 5.05
N VAL A 380 3.54 -12.26 5.93
CA VAL A 380 4.16 -13.23 6.84
C VAL A 380 4.07 -12.73 8.28
N ASN A 381 3.40 -13.46 9.17
CA ASN A 381 3.16 -13.05 10.56
C ASN A 381 2.55 -11.64 10.68
N CYS A 382 1.64 -11.28 9.78
CA CYS A 382 1.03 -9.95 9.69
C CYS A 382 -0.37 -9.93 10.28
N TYR A 383 -0.76 -8.80 10.89
CA TYR A 383 -2.01 -8.69 11.64
C TYR A 383 -2.79 -7.42 11.31
N SER A 384 -4.12 -7.53 11.17
CA SER A 384 -5.02 -6.36 11.04
C SER A 384 -4.66 -5.42 9.89
N ASN A 385 -4.08 -5.93 8.80
CA ASN A 385 -3.80 -5.14 7.61
C ASN A 385 -4.99 -5.16 6.66
N HIS A 386 -5.11 -4.10 5.86
CA HIS A 386 -6.12 -3.98 4.82
C HIS A 386 -5.44 -4.00 3.44
N ILE A 387 -5.78 -5.00 2.63
CA ILE A 387 -5.29 -5.15 1.25
C ILE A 387 -6.46 -4.88 0.29
N GLY A 388 -6.47 -3.69 -0.30
CA GLY A 388 -7.41 -3.24 -1.34
C GLY A 388 -6.72 -2.95 -2.67
N GLY A 389 -7.46 -2.36 -3.62
CA GLY A 389 -6.97 -2.07 -4.98
C GLY A 389 -7.20 -3.24 -5.94
N GLN A 390 -6.26 -3.46 -6.86
CA GLN A 390 -6.35 -4.52 -7.87
C GLN A 390 -5.07 -5.34 -7.89
N ILE A 391 -5.18 -6.67 -7.91
CA ILE A 391 -4.05 -7.60 -7.89
C ILE A 391 -4.22 -8.58 -9.05
N PHE A 392 -3.46 -8.39 -10.13
CA PHE A 392 -3.71 -9.15 -11.35
C PHE A 392 -2.49 -9.50 -12.19
N ALA A 393 -2.61 -10.54 -13.01
CA ALA A 393 -1.54 -10.95 -13.92
C ALA A 393 -0.19 -11.19 -13.23
N ASN A 394 -0.20 -11.57 -11.94
CA ASN A 394 1.01 -11.95 -11.23
C ASN A 394 1.25 -13.45 -11.36
N ASP A 395 2.52 -13.84 -11.34
CA ASP A 395 2.98 -15.18 -11.66
C ASP A 395 3.78 -15.77 -10.47
N ALA A 396 3.22 -16.83 -9.86
CA ALA A 396 3.87 -17.67 -8.86
C ALA A 396 4.13 -19.10 -9.38
N ASN A 397 4.26 -19.28 -10.69
CA ASN A 397 4.35 -20.58 -11.39
C ASN A 397 5.79 -20.97 -11.80
N THR A 398 6.76 -20.07 -11.63
CA THR A 398 8.10 -20.25 -12.21
C THR A 398 9.04 -21.18 -11.42
N GLY A 399 8.62 -21.68 -10.25
CA GLY A 399 9.40 -22.59 -9.40
C GLY A 399 8.81 -24.00 -9.32
N ALA A 400 9.67 -25.01 -9.27
CA ALA A 400 9.28 -26.42 -9.38
C ALA A 400 8.52 -27.01 -8.16
N VAL A 401 8.47 -26.33 -7.01
CA VAL A 401 8.10 -27.02 -5.74
C VAL A 401 7.01 -26.33 -4.90
N ASN A 402 6.94 -24.99 -4.83
CA ASN A 402 6.14 -24.29 -3.80
C ASN A 402 5.28 -23.12 -4.28
N GLY A 403 4.99 -23.02 -5.59
CA GLY A 403 4.23 -21.90 -6.16
C GLY A 403 2.81 -21.74 -5.59
N MET A 404 2.56 -20.78 -4.71
CA MET A 404 1.27 -20.59 -4.02
C MET A 404 0.83 -19.12 -4.02
N GLY A 405 -0.48 -18.85 -4.07
CA GLY A 405 -1.02 -17.50 -3.92
C GLY A 405 -0.55 -16.55 -5.03
N GLY A 406 -1.05 -16.73 -6.25
CA GLY A 406 -0.55 -16.02 -7.43
C GLY A 406 -0.71 -14.52 -7.28
N GLY A 407 -1.86 -14.10 -6.75
CA GLY A 407 -2.09 -12.72 -6.31
C GLY A 407 -1.61 -12.48 -4.89
N VAL A 408 -2.23 -13.17 -3.93
CA VAL A 408 -2.04 -12.93 -2.48
C VAL A 408 -1.66 -14.22 -1.77
N GLY A 409 -0.59 -14.18 -0.97
CA GLY A 409 -0.23 -15.23 -0.02
C GLY A 409 -0.30 -14.74 1.42
N LEU A 410 -0.96 -15.50 2.30
CA LEU A 410 -1.03 -15.29 3.74
C LEU A 410 -0.32 -16.44 4.45
N GLN A 411 0.76 -16.14 5.16
CA GLN A 411 1.53 -17.09 5.96
C GLN A 411 1.54 -16.67 7.42
N SER A 412 1.01 -17.50 8.32
CA SER A 412 0.88 -17.23 9.75
C SER A 412 0.31 -15.83 10.05
N SER A 413 -0.53 -15.31 9.16
CA SER A 413 -1.01 -13.93 9.19
C SER A 413 -2.50 -13.92 9.51
N ALA A 414 -2.90 -13.21 10.55
CA ALA A 414 -4.25 -13.31 11.09
C ALA A 414 -5.01 -11.98 11.07
N SER A 415 -6.34 -12.04 11.05
CA SER A 415 -7.22 -10.87 11.14
C SER A 415 -6.99 -9.81 10.06
N ASN A 416 -6.46 -10.19 8.89
CA ASN A 416 -6.31 -9.27 7.77
C ASN A 416 -7.61 -9.19 6.96
N LEU A 417 -7.86 -8.02 6.36
CA LEU A 417 -8.99 -7.76 5.48
C LEU A 417 -8.49 -7.65 4.04
N ILE A 418 -8.95 -8.52 3.17
CA ILE A 418 -8.65 -8.49 1.73
C ILE A 418 -9.91 -8.05 0.99
N THR A 419 -9.87 -6.87 0.39
CA THR A 419 -10.95 -6.32 -0.47
C THR A 419 -10.47 -6.01 -1.88
N ALA A 420 -9.24 -6.38 -2.23
CA ALA A 420 -8.71 -6.15 -3.57
C ALA A 420 -9.38 -7.08 -4.58
N ASP A 421 -9.63 -6.60 -5.80
CA ASP A 421 -10.01 -7.49 -6.89
C ASP A 421 -8.79 -8.34 -7.28
N VAL A 422 -8.92 -9.67 -7.23
CA VAL A 422 -7.81 -10.62 -7.48
C VAL A 422 -8.09 -11.43 -8.72
N PHE A 423 -7.41 -11.14 -9.83
CA PHE A 423 -7.75 -11.77 -11.10
C PHE A 423 -6.60 -12.06 -12.05
N ALA A 424 -6.79 -13.03 -12.95
CA ALA A 424 -5.79 -13.39 -13.96
C ALA A 424 -4.40 -13.73 -13.38
N ASN A 425 -4.31 -14.12 -12.11
CA ASN A 425 -3.07 -14.58 -11.50
C ASN A 425 -2.86 -16.07 -11.76
N ILE A 426 -1.60 -16.49 -11.79
CA ILE A 426 -1.21 -17.85 -12.14
C ILE A 426 -0.34 -18.44 -11.04
N THR A 427 -0.62 -19.70 -10.66
CA THR A 427 0.21 -20.48 -9.72
C THR A 427 0.42 -21.89 -10.21
N ARG A 428 1.40 -22.56 -9.59
CA ARG A 428 1.66 -23.97 -9.84
C ARG A 428 0.91 -24.91 -8.89
N ASN A 429 0.83 -24.58 -7.60
CA ASN A 429 0.47 -25.55 -6.56
C ASN A 429 -0.85 -25.23 -5.85
N SER A 430 -1.01 -24.07 -5.22
CA SER A 430 -2.23 -23.77 -4.45
C SER A 430 -2.66 -22.31 -4.57
N GLY A 431 -3.98 -22.09 -4.61
CA GLY A 431 -4.57 -20.75 -4.53
C GLY A 431 -4.18 -19.85 -5.69
N GLY A 432 -4.77 -20.08 -6.88
CA GLY A 432 -4.44 -19.33 -8.10
C GLY A 432 -4.49 -17.80 -7.89
N GLY A 433 -5.51 -17.33 -7.18
CA GLY A 433 -5.62 -15.94 -6.72
C GLY A 433 -5.07 -15.76 -5.31
N ILE A 434 -5.72 -16.39 -4.32
CA ILE A 434 -5.43 -16.21 -2.89
C ILE A 434 -5.06 -17.55 -2.25
N TYR A 435 -4.00 -17.55 -1.46
CA TYR A 435 -3.58 -18.68 -0.63
C TYR A 435 -3.48 -18.28 0.84
N CYS A 436 -4.10 -19.07 1.73
CA CYS A 436 -3.99 -18.96 3.18
C CYS A 436 -3.40 -20.26 3.75
N ASP A 437 -2.35 -20.15 4.56
CA ASP A 437 -1.77 -21.31 5.27
C ASP A 437 -2.49 -21.63 6.60
N ASN A 438 -2.03 -22.71 7.26
CA ASN A 438 -2.63 -23.25 8.49
C ASN A 438 -2.60 -22.34 9.71
N ASN A 439 -1.87 -21.24 9.67
CA ASN A 439 -1.83 -20.29 10.77
C ASN A 439 -2.43 -18.94 10.36
N ALA A 440 -3.08 -18.88 9.18
CA ALA A 440 -3.73 -17.70 8.67
C ALA A 440 -5.18 -17.58 9.19
N LEU A 441 -5.30 -17.38 10.51
CA LEU A 441 -6.57 -17.39 11.23
C LEU A 441 -7.39 -16.11 11.09
N SER A 442 -8.72 -16.22 11.13
CA SER A 442 -9.66 -15.10 11.21
C SER A 442 -9.51 -14.03 10.12
N ASN A 443 -8.96 -14.37 8.96
CA ASN A 443 -8.87 -13.44 7.84
C ASN A 443 -10.25 -13.28 7.18
N THR A 444 -10.55 -12.07 6.72
CA THR A 444 -11.76 -11.77 5.95
C THR A 444 -11.38 -11.50 4.51
N ILE A 445 -11.89 -12.33 3.59
CA ILE A 445 -11.81 -12.14 2.15
C ILE A 445 -13.16 -11.61 1.69
N SER A 446 -13.20 -10.36 1.23
CA SER A 446 -14.38 -9.66 0.73
C SER A 446 -14.04 -9.02 -0.61
N ALA A 447 -13.83 -9.87 -1.62
CA ALA A 447 -13.19 -9.52 -2.88
C ALA A 447 -13.89 -10.17 -4.07
N ALA A 448 -13.74 -9.60 -5.26
CA ALA A 448 -13.96 -10.33 -6.50
C ALA A 448 -12.70 -11.15 -6.83
N VAL A 449 -12.82 -12.47 -6.89
CA VAL A 449 -11.71 -13.39 -7.20
C VAL A 449 -12.03 -14.16 -8.47
N TYR A 450 -11.38 -13.83 -9.58
CA TYR A 450 -11.81 -14.37 -10.88
C TYR A 450 -10.73 -14.58 -11.92
N CYS A 451 -10.99 -15.47 -12.88
CA CYS A 451 -10.05 -15.76 -13.97
C CYS A 451 -8.64 -16.19 -13.51
N ASN A 452 -8.47 -16.60 -12.25
CA ASN A 452 -7.19 -17.10 -11.77
C ASN A 452 -7.01 -18.55 -12.18
N SER A 453 -5.75 -18.98 -12.27
CA SER A 453 -5.44 -20.36 -12.68
C SER A 453 -4.35 -21.01 -11.85
N ASN A 454 -4.57 -22.28 -11.55
CA ASN A 454 -3.62 -23.16 -10.89
C ASN A 454 -3.39 -24.40 -11.77
N SER A 455 -2.13 -24.67 -12.13
CA SER A 455 -1.79 -25.72 -13.08
C SER A 455 -1.64 -27.12 -12.49
N ASN A 456 -1.39 -27.28 -11.18
CA ASN A 456 -0.99 -28.58 -10.62
C ASN A 456 -1.44 -28.84 -9.17
N GLY A 457 -2.35 -28.04 -8.61
CA GLY A 457 -2.94 -28.40 -7.31
C GLY A 457 -4.31 -27.80 -7.07
N ASN A 458 -4.57 -27.32 -5.86
CA ASN A 458 -5.92 -27.04 -5.38
C ASN A 458 -6.25 -25.55 -5.27
N GLY A 459 -7.53 -25.19 -5.40
CA GLY A 459 -7.99 -23.81 -5.27
C GLY A 459 -7.58 -22.97 -6.47
N GLY A 460 -8.39 -22.98 -7.54
CA GLY A 460 -8.17 -22.13 -8.71
C GLY A 460 -8.30 -20.63 -8.38
N GLY A 461 -9.31 -20.26 -7.59
CA GLY A 461 -9.47 -18.92 -7.06
C GLY A 461 -8.80 -18.77 -5.69
N ILE A 462 -9.37 -19.44 -4.69
CA ILE A 462 -8.95 -19.33 -3.29
C ILE A 462 -8.59 -20.73 -2.76
N TYR A 463 -7.47 -20.83 -2.05
CA TYR A 463 -7.11 -22.00 -1.25
C TYR A 463 -6.87 -21.60 0.20
N ILE A 464 -7.55 -22.27 1.13
CA ILE A 464 -7.42 -22.06 2.58
C ILE A 464 -7.01 -23.39 3.21
N TYR A 465 -5.84 -23.42 3.83
CA TYR A 465 -5.41 -24.53 4.69
C TYR A 465 -5.60 -24.13 6.15
N ASP A 466 -6.38 -24.85 6.94
CA ASP A 466 -6.63 -24.61 8.37
C ASP A 466 -6.82 -23.12 8.76
N GLY A 467 -7.67 -22.41 8.01
CA GLY A 467 -7.96 -20.99 8.22
C GLY A 467 -9.01 -20.76 9.30
N GLY A 468 -8.83 -21.31 10.50
CA GLY A 468 -9.80 -21.20 11.60
C GLY A 468 -10.33 -19.77 11.78
N GLY A 469 -11.65 -19.61 11.73
CA GLY A 469 -12.32 -18.31 11.87
C GLY A 469 -12.40 -17.45 10.61
N CYS A 470 -11.85 -17.89 9.46
CA CYS A 470 -11.92 -17.12 8.22
C CYS A 470 -13.37 -16.89 7.75
N VAL A 471 -13.57 -15.75 7.09
CA VAL A 471 -14.82 -15.35 6.45
C VAL A 471 -14.56 -15.09 4.98
N VAL A 472 -15.33 -15.70 4.09
CA VAL A 472 -15.25 -15.51 2.65
C VAL A 472 -16.56 -14.92 2.14
N THR A 473 -16.47 -13.79 1.44
CA THR A 473 -17.58 -13.05 0.86
C THR A 473 -17.20 -12.46 -0.49
N GLY A 474 -18.20 -12.03 -1.27
CA GLY A 474 -17.99 -11.46 -2.61
C GLY A 474 -18.28 -12.45 -3.72
N SER A 475 -17.62 -12.29 -4.87
CA SER A 475 -17.86 -13.11 -6.07
C SER A 475 -16.60 -13.89 -6.45
N ILE A 476 -16.73 -15.19 -6.65
CA ILE A 476 -15.63 -16.10 -6.99
C ILE A 476 -15.97 -16.81 -8.30
N TYR A 477 -15.37 -16.40 -9.41
CA TYR A 477 -15.84 -16.88 -10.71
C TYR A 477 -14.81 -17.08 -11.80
N SER A 478 -15.11 -17.94 -12.78
CA SER A 478 -14.21 -18.20 -13.93
C SER A 478 -12.79 -18.63 -13.54
N ASN A 479 -12.59 -19.11 -12.32
CA ASN A 479 -11.31 -19.63 -11.89
C ASN A 479 -11.16 -21.08 -12.33
N ARG A 480 -9.93 -21.52 -12.57
CA ARG A 480 -9.64 -22.88 -13.03
C ARG A 480 -8.51 -23.52 -12.25
N THR A 481 -8.66 -24.81 -11.99
CA THR A 481 -7.57 -25.63 -11.47
C THR A 481 -7.54 -27.01 -12.11
N ALA A 482 -6.35 -27.63 -12.12
CA ALA A 482 -6.15 -28.98 -12.62
C ALA A 482 -6.64 -30.07 -11.66
N MET A 483 -6.70 -29.80 -10.35
CA MET A 483 -7.17 -30.75 -9.33
C MET A 483 -8.49 -30.28 -8.69
N ASP A 484 -8.52 -29.92 -7.42
CA ASP A 484 -9.77 -29.71 -6.70
C ASP A 484 -10.07 -28.25 -6.34
N GLY A 485 -11.35 -27.87 -6.34
CA GLY A 485 -11.81 -26.57 -5.86
C GLY A 485 -11.54 -25.45 -6.86
N GLY A 486 -12.31 -25.39 -7.94
CA GLY A 486 -12.11 -24.41 -9.01
C GLY A 486 -12.24 -22.98 -8.49
N GLY A 487 -13.34 -22.69 -7.78
CA GLY A 487 -13.55 -21.42 -7.09
C GLY A 487 -12.81 -21.37 -5.76
N LEU A 488 -13.22 -22.23 -4.83
CA LEU A 488 -12.75 -22.24 -3.45
C LEU A 488 -12.34 -23.66 -3.02
N CYS A 489 -11.15 -23.79 -2.44
CA CYS A 489 -10.73 -24.99 -1.75
C CYS A 489 -10.43 -24.68 -0.29
N ILE A 490 -11.04 -25.43 0.62
CA ILE A 490 -10.78 -25.38 2.06
C ILE A 490 -10.31 -26.77 2.48
N GLN A 491 -9.15 -26.82 3.12
CA GLN A 491 -8.58 -28.04 3.66
C GLN A 491 -8.24 -27.81 5.12
N GLN A 492 -8.89 -28.55 6.01
CA GLN A 492 -8.80 -28.47 7.45
C GLN A 492 -9.32 -27.14 8.02
N GLY A 493 -9.60 -27.13 9.33
CA GLY A 493 -10.00 -25.94 10.07
C GLY A 493 -11.50 -25.67 10.14
N ASN A 494 -11.86 -24.80 11.09
CA ASN A 494 -13.24 -24.38 11.34
C ASN A 494 -13.49 -23.00 10.70
N ILE A 495 -14.09 -22.97 9.52
CA ILE A 495 -14.39 -21.72 8.80
C ILE A 495 -15.67 -21.10 9.37
N HIS A 496 -15.64 -19.79 9.61
CA HIS A 496 -16.77 -19.10 10.21
C HIS A 496 -17.95 -18.96 9.25
N ALA A 497 -17.71 -18.44 8.04
CA ALA A 497 -18.75 -18.28 7.04
C ALA A 497 -18.20 -18.22 5.63
N VAL A 498 -18.96 -18.78 4.69
CA VAL A 498 -18.82 -18.57 3.25
C VAL A 498 -20.14 -17.99 2.75
N ASN A 499 -20.19 -16.69 2.48
CA ASN A 499 -21.37 -15.98 1.96
C ASN A 499 -21.00 -15.30 0.64
N ALA A 500 -20.98 -16.08 -0.43
CA ALA A 500 -20.40 -15.67 -1.70
C ALA A 500 -21.24 -16.16 -2.90
N ASP A 501 -21.05 -15.48 -4.03
CA ASP A 501 -21.54 -15.93 -5.33
C ASP A 501 -20.40 -16.63 -6.10
N ILE A 502 -20.51 -17.95 -6.26
CA ILE A 502 -19.46 -18.83 -6.77
C ILE A 502 -19.90 -19.43 -8.11
N TYR A 503 -19.34 -18.96 -9.23
CA TYR A 503 -19.83 -19.37 -10.54
C TYR A 503 -18.83 -19.52 -11.69
N GLY A 504 -19.17 -20.34 -12.69
CA GLY A 504 -18.34 -20.49 -13.89
C GLY A 504 -16.94 -21.05 -13.61
N ASN A 505 -16.69 -21.62 -12.43
CA ASN A 505 -15.39 -22.15 -12.07
C ASN A 505 -15.22 -23.59 -12.58
N ARG A 506 -13.97 -23.99 -12.83
CA ARG A 506 -13.64 -25.29 -13.42
C ARG A 506 -12.57 -26.04 -12.64
N ALA A 507 -12.82 -27.31 -12.35
CA ALA A 507 -11.87 -28.20 -11.67
C ALA A 507 -12.00 -29.66 -12.12
N GLN A 508 -11.10 -30.53 -11.65
CA GLN A 508 -11.25 -31.97 -11.73
C GLN A 508 -12.40 -32.43 -10.82
N ASN A 509 -12.37 -32.01 -9.55
CA ASN A 509 -13.48 -32.15 -8.59
C ASN A 509 -13.75 -30.83 -7.89
N GLY A 510 -14.98 -30.61 -7.42
CA GLY A 510 -15.28 -29.38 -6.68
C GLY A 510 -15.22 -28.15 -7.57
N GLY A 511 -15.97 -28.13 -8.68
CA GLY A 511 -15.95 -27.03 -9.65
C GLY A 511 -16.11 -25.67 -8.97
N GLY A 512 -17.16 -25.52 -8.17
CA GLY A 512 -17.37 -24.41 -7.25
C GLY A 512 -16.48 -24.54 -6.02
N MET A 513 -16.71 -25.56 -5.20
CA MET A 513 -16.05 -25.72 -3.90
C MET A 513 -15.48 -27.13 -3.64
N ARG A 514 -14.31 -27.17 -3.01
CA ARG A 514 -13.72 -28.37 -2.39
C ARG A 514 -13.58 -28.16 -0.88
N LEU A 515 -14.18 -29.02 -0.06
CA LEU A 515 -14.16 -28.91 1.41
C LEU A 515 -13.58 -30.19 2.04
N SER A 516 -12.42 -30.15 2.70
CA SER A 516 -11.77 -31.36 3.23
C SER A 516 -11.44 -31.23 4.70
N GLY A 517 -11.94 -32.11 5.57
CA GLY A 517 -11.59 -32.15 7.00
C GLY A 517 -11.90 -30.84 7.73
N SER A 518 -12.84 -30.06 7.20
CA SER A 518 -13.19 -28.71 7.65
C SER A 518 -14.63 -28.67 8.11
N SER A 519 -14.92 -27.91 9.16
CA SER A 519 -16.32 -27.61 9.52
C SER A 519 -16.63 -26.17 9.17
N ILE A 520 -17.74 -25.96 8.46
CA ILE A 520 -18.16 -24.63 8.02
C ILE A 520 -19.51 -24.33 8.67
N ARG A 521 -19.51 -23.30 9.53
CA ARG A 521 -20.68 -22.96 10.35
C ARG A 521 -21.84 -22.44 9.51
N GLU A 522 -21.57 -21.73 8.42
CA GLU A 522 -22.60 -21.27 7.48
C GLU A 522 -22.05 -21.11 6.07
N ILE A 523 -22.76 -21.67 5.09
CA ILE A 523 -22.56 -21.47 3.67
C ILE A 523 -23.87 -20.89 3.10
N SER A 524 -23.80 -19.70 2.53
CA SER A 524 -24.93 -18.96 1.95
C SER A 524 -24.52 -18.25 0.66
N GLY A 525 -25.50 -17.66 -0.04
CA GLY A 525 -25.28 -17.03 -1.35
C GLY A 525 -25.66 -17.94 -2.51
N SER A 526 -24.83 -18.03 -3.55
CA SER A 526 -25.12 -18.81 -4.75
C SER A 526 -23.91 -19.61 -5.24
N VAL A 527 -24.16 -20.82 -5.73
CA VAL A 527 -23.15 -21.67 -6.38
C VAL A 527 -23.72 -22.13 -7.72
N HIS A 528 -23.30 -21.52 -8.82
CA HIS A 528 -23.94 -21.79 -10.10
C HIS A 528 -23.03 -21.86 -11.33
N GLY A 529 -23.43 -22.58 -12.38
CA GLY A 529 -22.66 -22.61 -13.63
C GLY A 529 -21.24 -23.19 -13.50
N ASN A 530 -20.91 -23.88 -12.40
CA ASN A 530 -19.58 -24.45 -12.20
C ASN A 530 -19.47 -25.81 -12.90
N THR A 531 -18.26 -26.17 -13.32
CA THR A 531 -17.98 -27.41 -14.05
C THR A 531 -16.91 -28.24 -13.33
N ALA A 532 -17.23 -29.50 -13.03
CA ALA A 532 -16.24 -30.49 -12.60
C ALA A 532 -16.08 -31.58 -13.66
N LEU A 533 -14.84 -32.01 -13.93
CA LEU A 533 -14.60 -33.09 -14.87
C LEU A 533 -15.18 -34.42 -14.35
N PHE A 534 -14.99 -34.71 -13.06
CA PHE A 534 -15.49 -35.92 -12.43
C PHE A 534 -16.69 -35.62 -11.52
N SER A 535 -16.45 -35.13 -10.30
CA SER A 535 -17.47 -35.06 -9.26
C SER A 535 -17.54 -33.74 -8.51
N GLY A 536 -18.69 -33.44 -7.92
CA GLY A 536 -18.89 -32.31 -7.04
C GLY A 536 -18.83 -30.97 -7.76
N ALA A 537 -19.51 -30.79 -8.91
CA ALA A 537 -19.40 -29.51 -9.62
C ALA A 537 -19.84 -28.31 -8.77
N ALA A 538 -20.86 -28.47 -7.94
CA ALA A 538 -21.17 -27.48 -6.92
C ALA A 538 -20.20 -27.64 -5.75
N VAL A 539 -20.23 -28.80 -5.09
CA VAL A 539 -19.40 -29.07 -3.92
C VAL A 539 -18.87 -30.51 -3.94
N TYR A 540 -17.56 -30.64 -3.74
CA TYR A 540 -16.90 -31.89 -3.38
C TYR A 540 -16.40 -31.79 -1.94
N SER A 541 -16.94 -32.60 -1.03
CA SER A 541 -16.60 -32.57 0.39
C SER A 541 -16.11 -33.93 0.90
N VAL A 542 -15.08 -33.91 1.76
CA VAL A 542 -14.43 -35.07 2.37
C VAL A 542 -14.24 -34.78 3.85
N ALA A 543 -15.04 -35.41 4.71
CA ALA A 543 -15.08 -35.19 6.16
C ALA A 543 -15.44 -33.76 6.60
N GLY A 544 -16.06 -33.66 7.78
CA GLY A 544 -16.46 -32.39 8.40
C GLY A 544 -17.98 -32.16 8.47
N MET A 545 -18.35 -31.03 9.06
CA MET A 545 -19.74 -30.61 9.28
C MET A 545 -20.05 -29.32 8.52
N HIS A 546 -21.07 -29.32 7.67
CA HIS A 546 -21.41 -28.17 6.83
C HIS A 546 -22.89 -27.80 6.93
N VAL A 547 -23.15 -26.53 7.21
CA VAL A 547 -24.51 -25.96 7.22
C VAL A 547 -24.68 -25.01 6.05
N TYR A 548 -25.55 -25.38 5.12
CA TYR A 548 -26.00 -24.58 4.00
C TYR A 548 -27.32 -23.90 4.39
N SER A 549 -27.37 -22.58 4.27
CA SER A 549 -28.51 -21.77 4.71
C SER A 549 -28.78 -20.68 3.68
N ASN A 550 -30.02 -20.56 3.21
CA ASN A 550 -30.39 -19.56 2.20
C ASN A 550 -29.49 -19.59 0.95
N ILE A 551 -29.11 -20.78 0.49
CA ILE A 551 -28.22 -20.94 -0.66
C ILE A 551 -29.00 -21.33 -1.92
N ILE A 552 -28.58 -20.79 -3.06
CA ILE A 552 -29.07 -21.19 -4.39
C ILE A 552 -27.96 -21.95 -5.13
N ILE A 553 -28.20 -23.21 -5.47
CA ILE A 553 -27.29 -24.04 -6.26
C ILE A 553 -27.94 -24.39 -7.60
N SER A 554 -27.39 -23.88 -8.70
CA SER A 554 -28.00 -24.11 -10.02
C SER A 554 -27.05 -24.22 -11.20
N ASN A 555 -27.45 -24.89 -12.28
CA ASN A 555 -26.68 -24.91 -13.53
C ASN A 555 -25.25 -25.45 -13.40
N ASN A 556 -24.93 -26.21 -12.34
CA ASN A 556 -23.62 -26.83 -12.20
C ASN A 556 -23.60 -28.15 -12.98
N THR A 557 -22.45 -28.52 -13.55
CA THR A 557 -22.31 -29.65 -14.48
C THR A 557 -21.12 -30.53 -14.11
N CYS A 558 -21.33 -31.85 -13.99
CA CYS A 558 -20.24 -32.82 -13.92
C CYS A 558 -20.50 -34.07 -14.77
N THR A 559 -19.42 -34.65 -15.29
CA THR A 559 -19.50 -35.79 -16.21
C THR A 559 -19.72 -37.11 -15.48
N ASN A 560 -18.99 -37.33 -14.38
CA ASN A 560 -18.84 -38.63 -13.74
C ASN A 560 -19.04 -38.50 -12.22
N GLY A 561 -20.28 -38.29 -11.77
CA GLY A 561 -20.62 -38.33 -10.36
C GLY A 561 -21.76 -37.40 -9.96
N ALA A 562 -21.75 -36.98 -8.70
CA ALA A 562 -22.80 -36.17 -8.12
C ALA A 562 -22.50 -34.67 -8.11
N MET A 563 -23.54 -33.84 -8.09
CA MET A 563 -23.39 -32.40 -7.84
C MET A 563 -22.82 -32.08 -6.48
N PHE A 564 -23.31 -32.81 -5.48
CA PHE A 564 -22.81 -32.86 -4.14
C PHE A 564 -22.20 -34.22 -3.93
N TRP A 565 -20.87 -34.28 -3.94
CA TRP A 565 -20.14 -35.46 -3.55
C TRP A 565 -19.69 -35.30 -2.11
N HIS A 566 -20.17 -36.15 -1.21
CA HIS A 566 -19.82 -36.08 0.20
C HIS A 566 -19.27 -37.42 0.66
N PHE A 567 -18.01 -37.40 1.11
CA PHE A 567 -17.27 -38.59 1.52
C PHE A 567 -16.90 -38.50 3.01
N ASP A 568 -17.07 -39.57 3.79
CA ASP A 568 -16.66 -39.67 5.20
C ASP A 568 -17.10 -38.54 6.13
N ALA A 569 -18.26 -37.96 5.87
CA ALA A 569 -18.73 -36.79 6.58
C ALA A 569 -19.62 -37.10 7.78
N GLU A 570 -19.61 -36.19 8.75
CA GLU A 570 -20.37 -36.32 9.98
C GLU A 570 -21.78 -35.76 9.80
N GLN A 571 -21.92 -34.51 9.34
CA GLN A 571 -23.22 -33.84 9.21
C GLN A 571 -23.31 -32.90 8.00
N LEU A 572 -24.39 -33.04 7.24
CA LEU A 572 -24.74 -32.15 6.13
C LEU A 572 -26.13 -31.57 6.37
N THR A 573 -26.25 -30.24 6.43
CA THR A 573 -27.52 -29.56 6.69
C THR A 573 -27.85 -28.54 5.61
N PHE A 574 -29.06 -28.55 5.07
CA PHE A 574 -29.62 -27.53 4.18
C PHE A 574 -30.86 -26.90 4.81
N LYS A 575 -30.94 -25.57 4.82
CA LYS A 575 -32.09 -24.81 5.32
C LYS A 575 -32.45 -23.71 4.33
N HIS A 576 -33.74 -23.55 4.01
CA HIS A 576 -34.21 -22.46 3.15
C HIS A 576 -33.45 -22.36 1.81
N SER A 577 -33.07 -23.51 1.23
CA SER A 577 -32.14 -23.58 0.10
C SER A 577 -32.83 -24.05 -1.18
N SER A 578 -32.28 -23.70 -2.35
CA SER A 578 -32.82 -24.11 -3.66
C SER A 578 -31.73 -24.77 -4.50
N ILE A 579 -31.95 -26.02 -4.91
CA ILE A 579 -31.02 -26.83 -5.70
C ILE A 579 -31.73 -27.24 -6.97
N VAL A 580 -31.48 -26.56 -8.08
CA VAL A 580 -32.29 -26.65 -9.30
C VAL A 580 -31.42 -26.65 -10.54
N ASP A 581 -31.88 -27.27 -11.62
CA ASP A 581 -31.26 -27.16 -12.96
C ASP A 581 -29.78 -27.55 -13.03
N ASN A 582 -29.34 -28.46 -12.16
CA ASN A 582 -27.98 -29.00 -12.21
C ASN A 582 -27.93 -30.27 -13.08
N THR A 583 -26.84 -30.43 -13.83
CA THR A 583 -26.65 -31.53 -14.79
C THR A 583 -25.63 -32.54 -14.24
N ALA A 584 -26.13 -33.65 -13.69
CA ALA A 584 -25.33 -34.73 -13.11
C ALA A 584 -26.07 -36.07 -13.16
N THR A 585 -25.33 -37.17 -12.97
CA THR A 585 -25.95 -38.49 -12.78
C THR A 585 -26.66 -38.60 -11.44
N ASN A 586 -26.15 -37.92 -10.40
CA ASN A 586 -26.78 -37.81 -9.09
C ASN A 586 -26.80 -36.36 -8.62
N ILE A 587 -27.87 -35.91 -7.96
CA ILE A 587 -27.84 -34.58 -7.30
C ILE A 587 -26.98 -34.69 -6.04
N PHE A 588 -27.31 -35.62 -5.15
CA PHE A 588 -26.54 -35.92 -3.96
C PHE A 588 -26.02 -37.36 -4.02
N LEU A 589 -24.73 -37.50 -3.81
CA LEU A 589 -24.11 -38.79 -3.51
C LEU A 589 -23.34 -38.65 -2.20
N ILE A 590 -23.77 -39.44 -1.23
CA ILE A 590 -23.13 -39.57 0.06
C ILE A 590 -22.48 -40.96 0.08
N ASP A 591 -21.16 -41.00 -0.06
CA ASP A 591 -20.36 -42.22 0.01
C ASP A 591 -19.74 -42.31 1.41
N VAL A 592 -20.13 -43.33 2.16
CA VAL A 592 -19.62 -43.62 3.49
C VAL A 592 -18.62 -44.76 3.35
N ASN A 593 -17.32 -44.49 3.48
CA ASN A 593 -16.28 -45.47 3.27
C ASN A 593 -15.27 -45.44 4.42
N ARG A 594 -15.65 -46.02 5.57
CA ARG A 594 -14.82 -45.95 6.78
C ARG A 594 -13.68 -46.97 6.78
N SER A 595 -12.45 -46.48 6.68
CA SER A 595 -11.26 -47.22 7.12
C SER A 595 -10.95 -46.91 8.59
N GLY A 596 -11.66 -47.54 9.55
CA GLY A 596 -11.24 -47.59 10.96
C GLY A 596 -12.24 -47.07 12.02
N GLY A 597 -12.86 -48.01 12.74
CA GLY A 597 -13.13 -47.99 14.20
C GLY A 597 -14.06 -46.96 14.86
N SER A 598 -14.26 -45.74 14.36
CA SER A 598 -15.06 -44.73 15.10
C SER A 598 -16.57 -44.85 14.87
N THR A 599 -17.37 -44.60 15.91
CA THR A 599 -18.83 -44.44 15.90
C THR A 599 -19.21 -42.99 15.58
N ALA A 600 -19.19 -42.60 14.31
CA ALA A 600 -19.77 -41.32 13.87
C ALA A 600 -21.10 -41.53 13.16
N TYR A 601 -22.08 -40.76 13.58
CA TYR A 601 -23.46 -40.73 13.13
C TYR A 601 -23.59 -39.86 11.87
N LEU A 602 -23.92 -40.43 10.72
CA LEU A 602 -24.22 -39.64 9.52
C LEU A 602 -25.61 -39.02 9.66
N SER A 603 -25.69 -37.68 9.65
CA SER A 603 -26.96 -36.95 9.56
C SER A 603 -27.07 -36.06 8.33
N LEU A 604 -28.18 -36.21 7.60
CA LEU A 604 -28.58 -35.30 6.53
C LEU A 604 -29.86 -34.59 6.97
N GLY A 605 -29.76 -33.29 7.25
CA GLY A 605 -30.90 -32.45 7.57
C GLY A 605 -31.24 -31.55 6.39
N ILE A 606 -32.45 -31.64 5.84
CA ILE A 606 -32.93 -30.70 4.82
C ILE A 606 -34.25 -30.13 5.32
N SER A 607 -34.36 -28.81 5.41
CA SER A 607 -35.63 -28.18 5.74
C SER A 607 -35.94 -26.95 4.90
N ASN A 608 -37.24 -26.72 4.66
CA ASN A 608 -37.76 -25.57 3.92
C ASN A 608 -37.04 -25.34 2.57
N SER A 609 -36.65 -26.40 1.89
CA SER A 609 -35.77 -26.34 0.71
C SER A 609 -36.44 -26.92 -0.54
N ARG A 610 -36.05 -26.42 -1.72
CA ARG A 610 -36.49 -26.90 -3.03
C ARG A 610 -35.37 -27.67 -3.71
N ILE A 611 -35.64 -28.88 -4.20
CA ILE A 611 -34.65 -29.71 -4.89
C ILE A 611 -35.26 -30.22 -6.19
N SER A 612 -34.59 -29.99 -7.32
CA SER A 612 -34.99 -30.59 -8.60
C SER A 612 -33.86 -30.93 -9.54
N SER A 613 -33.99 -32.06 -10.25
CA SER A 613 -33.14 -32.43 -11.39
C SER A 613 -33.85 -32.15 -12.71
N SER A 614 -33.11 -31.53 -13.64
CA SER A 614 -33.53 -31.39 -15.04
C SER A 614 -33.10 -32.59 -15.90
N PHE A 615 -32.15 -33.41 -15.44
CA PHE A 615 -31.60 -34.56 -16.16
C PHE A 615 -32.48 -35.82 -16.00
N ALA A 616 -32.84 -36.46 -17.12
CA ALA A 616 -33.62 -37.69 -17.13
C ALA A 616 -32.79 -38.85 -16.55
N GLY A 617 -33.36 -39.58 -15.58
CA GLY A 617 -32.67 -40.66 -14.86
C GLY A 617 -31.75 -40.21 -13.73
N ALA A 618 -31.72 -38.91 -13.40
CA ALA A 618 -30.96 -38.44 -12.24
C ALA A 618 -31.56 -38.94 -10.92
N THR A 619 -30.71 -39.52 -10.08
CA THR A 619 -31.04 -39.87 -8.70
C THR A 619 -30.90 -38.64 -7.81
N VAL A 620 -31.89 -38.36 -6.97
CA VAL A 620 -31.79 -37.24 -6.01
C VAL A 620 -30.79 -37.59 -4.92
N PHE A 621 -30.95 -38.75 -4.29
CA PHE A 621 -30.11 -39.19 -3.18
C PHE A 621 -29.59 -40.60 -3.42
N SER A 622 -28.26 -40.72 -3.45
CA SER A 622 -27.56 -42.01 -3.46
C SER A 622 -26.73 -42.11 -2.19
N LEU A 623 -27.06 -43.08 -1.33
CA LEU A 623 -26.25 -43.44 -0.18
C LEU A 623 -25.50 -44.74 -0.49
N THR A 624 -24.18 -44.68 -0.47
CA THR A 624 -23.33 -45.86 -0.63
C THR A 624 -22.60 -46.11 0.68
N ASN A 625 -22.69 -47.33 1.20
CA ASN A 625 -21.91 -47.75 2.36
C ASN A 625 -20.92 -48.83 1.92
N ARG A 626 -19.63 -48.48 1.95
CA ARG A 626 -18.52 -49.38 1.57
C ARG A 626 -17.80 -49.98 2.77
N ALA A 627 -18.26 -49.72 3.99
CA ALA A 627 -17.78 -50.44 5.15
C ALA A 627 -18.80 -51.54 5.51
N SER A 628 -18.33 -52.66 6.07
CA SER A 628 -19.13 -53.75 6.64
C SER A 628 -19.86 -53.31 7.91
N MET A 629 -20.58 -52.19 7.84
CA MET A 629 -21.28 -51.54 8.93
C MET A 629 -22.68 -52.16 9.10
N THR A 630 -23.12 -52.27 10.34
CA THR A 630 -24.50 -52.66 10.69
C THR A 630 -25.49 -51.54 10.27
N PRO A 631 -26.78 -51.85 10.09
CA PRO A 631 -27.82 -50.89 9.68
C PRO A 631 -27.98 -49.65 10.57
N ASP A 632 -27.37 -49.62 11.76
CA ASP A 632 -27.57 -48.61 12.82
C ASP A 632 -26.70 -47.34 12.66
N THR A 633 -26.06 -47.15 11.51
CA THR A 633 -25.00 -46.12 11.32
C THR A 633 -25.47 -44.87 10.57
N LEU A 634 -26.67 -44.93 9.97
CA LEU A 634 -27.44 -43.77 9.54
C LEU A 634 -28.45 -43.43 10.63
N THR A 635 -28.20 -42.40 11.43
CA THR A 635 -29.04 -42.07 12.60
C THR A 635 -29.91 -40.83 12.41
N GLY A 636 -29.94 -40.24 11.22
CA GLY A 636 -30.91 -39.19 10.94
C GLY A 636 -30.88 -38.68 9.50
N LEU A 637 -31.80 -39.16 8.67
CA LEU A 637 -32.29 -38.37 7.55
C LEU A 637 -33.50 -37.59 8.04
N MET A 638 -33.38 -36.27 8.12
CA MET A 638 -34.45 -35.36 8.51
C MET A 638 -34.85 -34.52 7.31
N LEU A 639 -36.05 -34.73 6.80
CA LEU A 639 -36.65 -33.93 5.73
C LEU A 639 -37.91 -33.26 6.29
N VAL A 640 -37.93 -31.92 6.30
CA VAL A 640 -39.04 -31.12 6.87
C VAL A 640 -39.44 -30.02 5.89
N ASN A 641 -40.71 -29.97 5.47
CA ASN A 641 -41.27 -28.91 4.61
C ASN A 641 -40.48 -28.67 3.30
N ASN A 642 -40.07 -29.73 2.61
CA ASN A 642 -39.27 -29.62 1.38
C ASN A 642 -40.12 -29.88 0.12
N GLY A 643 -39.79 -29.18 -0.97
CA GLY A 643 -40.35 -29.46 -2.30
C GLY A 643 -39.32 -30.20 -3.18
N ILE A 644 -39.48 -31.51 -3.36
CA ILE A 644 -38.57 -32.34 -4.18
C ILE A 644 -39.29 -32.73 -5.48
N ARG A 645 -38.71 -32.37 -6.64
CA ARG A 645 -39.27 -32.67 -7.98
C ARG A 645 -38.22 -33.26 -8.91
N THR A 646 -38.54 -34.32 -9.62
CA THR A 646 -37.63 -34.96 -10.59
C THR A 646 -38.33 -35.26 -11.90
N ASN A 647 -37.59 -35.17 -13.01
CA ASN A 647 -38.06 -35.58 -14.34
C ASN A 647 -38.19 -37.11 -14.51
N SER A 648 -37.94 -37.89 -13.46
CA SER A 648 -38.02 -39.36 -13.39
C SER A 648 -38.51 -39.76 -11.98
N VAL A 649 -38.68 -41.05 -11.64
CA VAL A 649 -39.05 -41.43 -10.26
C VAL A 649 -37.98 -40.93 -9.29
N ALA A 650 -38.37 -40.16 -8.27
CA ALA A 650 -37.46 -39.68 -7.23
C ALA A 650 -37.07 -40.87 -6.34
N ASN A 651 -36.09 -41.65 -6.77
CA ASN A 651 -35.64 -42.82 -6.03
C ASN A 651 -34.60 -42.41 -4.99
N LEU A 652 -34.82 -42.81 -3.75
CA LEU A 652 -33.80 -42.85 -2.70
C LEU A 652 -33.14 -44.22 -2.76
N TYR A 653 -31.89 -44.30 -3.22
CA TYR A 653 -31.16 -45.56 -3.31
C TYR A 653 -30.19 -45.72 -2.13
N TYR A 654 -30.23 -46.90 -1.50
CA TYR A 654 -29.24 -47.33 -0.49
C TYR A 654 -28.51 -48.58 -1.01
N ARG A 655 -27.18 -48.53 -1.06
CA ARG A 655 -26.35 -49.63 -1.61
C ARG A 655 -25.36 -50.17 -0.58
N PHE A 656 -25.39 -51.49 -0.35
CA PHE A 656 -24.42 -52.25 0.44
C PHE A 656 -23.34 -52.89 -0.44
N GLU A 657 -22.15 -53.11 0.12
CA GLU A 657 -20.97 -53.64 -0.59
C GLU A 657 -21.14 -55.06 -1.17
N SER A 658 -22.08 -55.87 -0.65
CA SER A 658 -22.28 -57.28 -1.08
C SER A 658 -23.66 -57.60 -1.69
N GLY A 659 -24.49 -56.60 -1.98
CA GLY A 659 -25.87 -56.80 -2.45
C GLY A 659 -26.24 -56.02 -3.73
N ALA A 660 -27.24 -56.54 -4.45
CA ALA A 660 -27.90 -55.81 -5.53
C ALA A 660 -28.48 -54.46 -5.04
N LEU A 661 -28.61 -53.49 -5.94
CA LEU A 661 -29.25 -52.19 -5.67
C LEU A 661 -30.64 -52.44 -5.06
N GLN A 662 -30.84 -52.12 -3.78
CA GLN A 662 -32.14 -52.26 -3.15
C GLN A 662 -32.89 -50.93 -3.23
N THR A 663 -34.10 -50.97 -3.80
CA THR A 663 -35.05 -49.85 -3.84
C THR A 663 -35.77 -49.63 -2.52
N VAL A 664 -35.57 -50.49 -1.51
CA VAL A 664 -36.34 -50.50 -0.26
C VAL A 664 -35.43 -50.27 0.95
N ILE A 665 -35.68 -49.19 1.69
CA ILE A 665 -35.01 -48.89 2.97
C ILE A 665 -35.42 -49.97 3.99
N PRO A 666 -34.49 -50.61 4.72
CA PRO A 666 -34.83 -51.55 5.78
C PRO A 666 -35.74 -50.92 6.83
N LYS A 667 -36.77 -51.67 7.30
CA LYS A 667 -37.78 -51.18 8.26
C LYS A 667 -37.18 -50.63 9.57
N THR A 668 -35.99 -51.09 9.96
CA THR A 668 -35.22 -50.62 11.12
C THR A 668 -34.60 -49.23 10.92
N VAL A 669 -34.24 -48.89 9.68
CA VAL A 669 -33.75 -47.55 9.29
C VAL A 669 -34.94 -46.59 9.19
N LEU A 670 -36.10 -47.04 8.70
CA LEU A 670 -37.33 -46.25 8.69
C LEU A 670 -37.80 -45.80 10.08
N SER A 671 -37.60 -46.62 11.13
CA SER A 671 -37.99 -46.25 12.51
C SER A 671 -37.08 -45.19 13.17
N SER A 672 -35.86 -44.96 12.65
CA SER A 672 -34.97 -43.88 13.09
C SER A 672 -35.04 -42.63 12.20
N LEU A 673 -35.77 -42.70 11.09
CA LEU A 673 -36.00 -41.62 10.15
C LEU A 673 -37.24 -40.80 10.56
N ASN A 674 -37.03 -39.56 11.00
CA ASN A 674 -38.11 -38.61 11.27
C ASN A 674 -38.47 -37.89 9.96
N VAL A 675 -39.25 -38.56 9.10
CA VAL A 675 -39.60 -38.04 7.77
C VAL A 675 -41.01 -37.47 7.76
N ASN A 676 -41.12 -36.16 7.57
CA ASN A 676 -42.39 -35.49 7.35
C ASN A 676 -42.46 -35.11 5.87
N PHE A 677 -43.11 -35.97 5.08
CA PHE A 677 -43.18 -35.81 3.62
C PHE A 677 -44.34 -34.89 3.22
N ASP A 678 -44.05 -33.64 2.89
CA ASP A 678 -45.10 -32.71 2.43
C ASP A 678 -45.32 -32.70 0.91
N SER A 679 -44.49 -33.35 0.08
CA SER A 679 -44.81 -33.73 -1.33
C SER A 679 -43.56 -34.14 -2.11
N ILE A 680 -43.36 -35.44 -2.36
CA ILE A 680 -42.45 -35.91 -3.42
C ILE A 680 -43.32 -36.25 -4.63
N THR A 681 -43.17 -35.51 -5.73
CA THR A 681 -43.94 -35.73 -6.97
C THR A 681 -42.99 -35.84 -8.15
N ASN A 682 -43.23 -36.82 -9.02
CA ASN A 682 -42.55 -36.86 -10.32
C ASN A 682 -43.15 -35.79 -11.27
N SER A 683 -42.56 -35.62 -12.45
CA SER A 683 -43.03 -34.69 -13.48
C SER A 683 -44.49 -34.91 -13.93
N SER A 684 -45.09 -36.06 -13.61
CA SER A 684 -46.49 -36.42 -13.89
C SER A 684 -47.43 -36.23 -12.68
N GLY A 685 -46.94 -35.73 -11.55
CA GLY A 685 -47.73 -35.55 -10.32
C GLY A 685 -47.94 -36.82 -9.48
N ASN A 686 -47.31 -37.95 -9.84
CA ASN A 686 -47.47 -39.21 -9.11
C ASN A 686 -46.53 -39.29 -7.90
N THR A 687 -47.06 -39.79 -6.79
CA THR A 687 -46.35 -40.09 -5.54
C THR A 687 -46.09 -41.60 -5.44
N ASN A 688 -45.09 -42.14 -6.14
CA ASN A 688 -44.67 -43.53 -5.96
C ASN A 688 -43.40 -43.58 -5.10
N TRP A 689 -43.52 -44.22 -3.93
CA TRP A 689 -42.46 -44.52 -2.97
C TRP A 689 -41.70 -45.78 -3.33
#